data_AF-A0A2T2VST6-F1
#
_entry.id   AF-A0A2T2VST6-F1
#
_cell.length_a   1.000
_cell.length_b   1.000
_cell.length_c   1.000
_cell.angle_alpha   90.00
_cell.angle_beta   90.00
_cell.angle_gamma   90.00
#
_symmetry.space_group_name_H-M   'P 1'
#
loop_
_entity.id
_entity.type
_entity.pdbx_description
1 polymer ?
#
loop_
_entity_poly.entity_id
_entity_poly.type
_entity_poly.pdbx_seq_one_letter_code
_entity_poly.pdbx_strand_id
1 'polypeptide(L)'
;MKQGRLTQVQSDVAALNATVSGLAASSAALAPGLASAQAAIEALSTQLGNVASEEDLAAITAALAEVQADVKELLQANSVINQSITINNVATLEFVETLISTGTNDPNVIVNGSVTIESTFANTSAAYNARINALTNKISTILGNTNTNIGLSITSSASSTVSFNELNFIDNSLTESGFTFSHPKLSTVTGDVTIAHSGAVDYASLTSAGNVSLNSGLTSVDFGSAMIASISTTGSGTGIIYLPKATKFVAGSAQATTVIVPKATVVTFGAAKQTTAVVTATAEDSVITINSKEITGALIVNAHSGSSLSAPNLVSPWATTIGAIASADFPKVTEFKGNSTIAAKTVSTPELAKTASGTLNITVAEVFNAPKLVTAMTVTASKAITVNVKSSKVSALVLPAVKTLTLEAQGTTTDFATGGYASLESFTITGDEGKAPLVSTVTNTIWITGSKLETVNIAGGDIDTAVVSGTGALTSLTTAGEIKSFTLNDADKLASATIGHAHLEGSDAADFTVTNNDKLTYLATIALDETGHIDISGNAELATLNLSSLQTIPLLGTYTITIENNKLTGEYVEVTAGSTTTVTSEGQVKSDDLSTLTAYLQKAVDSRASATTGNVTYTLAINLYDADPSKDGAQALNTLIAADPAANTAPSVVVTGIGTDSAFVKIVRTVEESSDTSTN
;
A
#
# COMPACT_ATOMS: atom_id res chain seq x y z
N MET A 1 -48.51 57.59 4.08
CA MET A 1 -47.29 56.80 4.35
C MET A 1 -46.15 57.14 3.38
N LYS A 2 -46.37 57.13 2.05
CA LYS A 2 -45.37 57.50 1.02
C LYS A 2 -44.64 58.83 1.26
N GLN A 3 -45.36 59.93 1.50
CA GLN A 3 -44.74 61.25 1.71
C GLN A 3 -43.79 61.29 2.93
N GLY A 4 -44.15 60.64 4.04
CA GLY A 4 -43.31 60.58 5.24
C GLY A 4 -42.03 59.76 5.03
N ARG A 5 -42.11 58.66 4.26
CA ARG A 5 -40.95 57.85 3.88
C ARG A 5 -40.04 58.59 2.91
N LEU A 6 -40.60 59.30 1.92
CA LEU A 6 -39.84 60.12 0.98
C LEU A 6 -39.05 61.20 1.71
N THR A 7 -39.67 61.90 2.67
CA THR A 7 -38.98 62.89 3.50
C THR A 7 -37.88 62.29 4.37
N GLN A 8 -38.06 61.07 4.90
CA GLN A 8 -37.01 60.38 5.64
C GLN A 8 -35.81 60.04 4.75
N VAL A 9 -36.03 59.43 3.57
CA VAL A 9 -34.93 59.09 2.63
C VAL A 9 -34.21 60.36 2.13
N GLN A 10 -34.94 61.47 1.91
CA GLN A 10 -34.34 62.77 1.59
C GLN A 10 -33.40 63.26 2.70
N SER A 11 -33.81 63.10 3.96
CA SER A 11 -32.97 63.42 5.12
C SER A 11 -31.75 62.51 5.19
N ASP A 12 -31.90 61.21 4.93
CA ASP A 12 -30.82 60.23 5.02
C ASP A 12 -29.77 60.44 3.92
N VAL A 13 -30.20 60.72 2.67
CA VAL A 13 -29.29 61.09 1.56
C VAL A 13 -28.56 62.39 1.86
N ALA A 14 -29.24 63.41 2.39
CA ALA A 14 -28.61 64.67 2.75
C ALA A 14 -27.57 64.51 3.88
N ALA A 15 -27.89 63.70 4.91
CA ALA A 15 -26.97 63.41 6.00
C ALA A 15 -25.74 62.61 5.53
N LEU A 16 -25.94 61.62 4.65
CA LEU A 16 -24.86 60.86 4.06
C LEU A 16 -23.97 61.74 3.16
N ASN A 17 -24.58 62.62 2.37
CA ASN A 17 -23.86 63.59 1.53
C ASN A 17 -22.94 64.49 2.36
N ALA A 18 -23.49 65.08 3.44
CA ALA A 18 -22.72 65.92 4.34
C ALA A 18 -21.56 65.15 4.99
N THR A 19 -21.80 63.89 5.34
CA THR A 19 -20.78 62.98 5.89
C THR A 19 -19.67 62.74 4.86
N VAL A 20 -19.98 62.22 3.68
CA VAL A 20 -19.00 61.93 2.61
C VAL A 20 -18.20 63.17 2.23
N SER A 21 -18.85 64.32 2.09
CA SER A 21 -18.20 65.60 1.80
C SER A 21 -17.23 66.03 2.91
N GLY A 22 -17.63 65.90 4.19
CA GLY A 22 -16.76 66.20 5.32
C GLY A 22 -15.54 65.28 5.41
N LEU A 23 -15.71 64.00 5.08
CA LEU A 23 -14.61 63.04 5.04
C LEU A 23 -13.66 63.27 3.85
N ALA A 24 -14.20 63.64 2.68
CA ALA A 24 -13.38 63.95 1.50
C ALA A 24 -12.49 65.18 1.73
N ALA A 25 -12.98 66.16 2.49
CA ALA A 25 -12.20 67.35 2.86
C ALA A 25 -11.07 67.05 3.87
N SER A 26 -11.14 65.95 4.61
CA SER A 26 -10.22 65.62 5.69
C SER A 26 -9.22 64.50 5.38
N SER A 27 -9.37 63.78 4.26
CA SER A 27 -8.45 62.70 3.88
C SER A 27 -8.20 62.61 2.37
N ALA A 28 -6.99 62.95 1.94
CA ALA A 28 -6.56 62.83 0.54
C ALA A 28 -6.48 61.37 0.06
N ALA A 29 -6.20 60.42 0.97
CA ALA A 29 -6.11 58.99 0.65
C ALA A 29 -7.49 58.38 0.33
N LEU A 30 -8.56 58.93 0.90
CA LEU A 30 -9.94 58.48 0.64
C LEU A 30 -10.58 59.16 -0.58
N ALA A 31 -9.94 60.18 -1.15
CA ALA A 31 -10.55 61.06 -2.15
C ALA A 31 -11.11 60.33 -3.39
N PRO A 32 -10.41 59.35 -4.01
CA PRO A 32 -10.96 58.64 -5.18
C PRO A 32 -12.21 57.81 -4.86
N GLY A 33 -12.21 57.11 -3.72
CA GLY A 33 -13.35 56.29 -3.28
C GLY A 33 -14.54 57.14 -2.85
N LEU A 34 -14.30 58.21 -2.10
CA LEU A 34 -15.34 59.13 -1.66
C LEU A 34 -15.91 59.94 -2.83
N ALA A 35 -15.16 60.20 -3.90
CA ALA A 35 -15.68 60.83 -5.12
C ALA A 35 -16.71 59.94 -5.83
N SER A 36 -16.49 58.63 -5.88
CA SER A 36 -17.47 57.68 -6.43
C SER A 36 -18.74 57.62 -5.58
N ALA A 37 -18.60 57.54 -4.26
CA ALA A 37 -19.75 57.59 -3.34
C ALA A 37 -20.51 58.92 -3.47
N GLN A 38 -19.80 60.04 -3.57
CA GLN A 38 -20.37 61.38 -3.78
C GLN A 38 -21.18 61.45 -5.09
N ALA A 39 -20.65 60.93 -6.19
CA ALA A 39 -21.36 60.88 -7.47
C ALA A 39 -22.64 60.01 -7.38
N ALA A 40 -22.59 58.88 -6.66
CA ALA A 40 -23.77 58.04 -6.44
C ALA A 40 -24.83 58.75 -5.57
N ILE A 41 -24.42 59.49 -4.54
CA ILE A 41 -25.30 60.30 -3.69
C ILE A 41 -26.00 61.41 -4.51
N GLU A 42 -25.27 62.07 -5.40
CA GLU A 42 -25.83 63.09 -6.30
C GLU A 42 -26.84 62.50 -7.28
N ALA A 43 -26.56 61.30 -7.81
CA ALA A 43 -27.51 60.56 -8.63
C ALA A 43 -28.78 60.18 -7.85
N LEU A 44 -28.64 59.70 -6.61
CA LEU A 44 -29.78 59.39 -5.73
C LEU A 44 -30.58 60.64 -5.35
N SER A 45 -29.91 61.76 -5.10
CA SER A 45 -30.56 63.05 -4.85
C SER A 45 -31.40 63.51 -6.04
N THR A 46 -30.90 63.29 -7.26
CA THR A 46 -31.64 63.59 -8.50
C THR A 46 -32.84 62.64 -8.68
N GLN A 47 -32.67 61.34 -8.42
CA GLN A 47 -33.76 60.36 -8.50
C GLN A 47 -34.86 60.64 -7.46
N LEU A 48 -34.49 61.10 -6.26
CA LEU A 48 -35.44 61.50 -5.21
C LEU A 48 -36.36 62.64 -5.65
N GLY A 49 -35.90 63.54 -6.51
CA GLY A 49 -36.72 64.61 -7.09
C GLY A 49 -37.82 64.12 -8.04
N ASN A 50 -37.72 62.88 -8.52
CA ASN A 50 -38.58 62.30 -9.57
C ASN A 50 -39.38 61.07 -9.11
N VAL A 51 -39.50 60.82 -7.80
CA VAL A 51 -40.22 59.65 -7.25
C VAL A 51 -41.71 59.72 -7.59
N ALA A 52 -42.17 58.86 -8.50
CA ALA A 52 -43.56 58.79 -8.96
C ALA A 52 -44.33 57.63 -8.32
N SER A 53 -43.64 56.54 -7.94
CA SER A 53 -44.22 55.30 -7.39
C SER A 53 -43.61 54.90 -6.03
N GLU A 54 -44.15 53.87 -5.37
CA GLU A 54 -43.55 53.33 -4.13
C GLU A 54 -42.36 52.42 -4.46
N GLU A 55 -42.38 51.83 -5.66
CA GLU A 55 -41.31 51.05 -6.27
C GLU A 55 -40.07 51.92 -6.53
N ASP A 56 -40.26 53.15 -7.01
CA ASP A 56 -39.17 54.13 -7.19
C ASP A 56 -38.49 54.43 -5.84
N LEU A 57 -39.29 54.60 -4.78
CA LEU A 57 -38.77 54.87 -3.44
C LEU A 57 -38.04 53.66 -2.85
N ALA A 58 -38.52 52.44 -3.11
CA ALA A 58 -37.86 51.21 -2.71
C ALA A 58 -36.51 51.02 -3.43
N ALA A 59 -36.44 51.31 -4.73
CA ALA A 59 -35.20 51.26 -5.51
C ALA A 59 -34.16 52.27 -4.99
N ILE A 60 -34.57 53.51 -4.71
CA ILE A 60 -33.68 54.53 -4.13
C ILE A 60 -33.22 54.13 -2.72
N THR A 61 -34.09 53.56 -1.90
CA THR A 61 -33.74 53.09 -0.55
C THR A 61 -32.70 51.97 -0.61
N ALA A 62 -32.83 51.03 -1.56
CA ALA A 62 -31.87 49.96 -1.77
C ALA A 62 -30.51 50.50 -2.24
N ALA A 63 -30.50 51.39 -3.23
CA ALA A 63 -29.27 52.00 -3.73
C ALA A 63 -28.59 52.91 -2.69
N LEU A 64 -29.35 53.58 -1.83
CA LEU A 64 -28.79 54.31 -0.68
C LEU A 64 -28.07 53.36 0.30
N ALA A 65 -28.66 52.18 0.56
CA ALA A 65 -28.02 51.17 1.41
C ALA A 65 -26.72 50.65 0.80
N GLU A 66 -26.64 50.51 -0.53
CA GLU A 66 -25.40 50.15 -1.25
C GLU A 66 -24.33 51.24 -1.09
N VAL A 67 -24.66 52.52 -1.33
CA VAL A 67 -23.71 53.62 -1.13
C VAL A 67 -23.24 53.71 0.33
N GLN A 68 -24.13 53.48 1.30
CA GLN A 68 -23.76 53.42 2.72
C GLN A 68 -22.79 52.27 3.00
N ALA A 69 -22.98 51.11 2.36
CA ALA A 69 -22.07 49.98 2.47
C ALA A 69 -20.69 50.31 1.86
N ASP A 70 -20.65 50.92 0.68
CA ASP A 70 -19.41 51.31 -0.01
C ASP A 70 -18.58 52.31 0.81
N VAL A 71 -19.22 53.36 1.35
CA VAL A 71 -18.55 54.32 2.24
C VAL A 71 -18.04 53.60 3.49
N LYS A 72 -18.80 52.68 4.05
CA LYS A 72 -18.38 51.90 5.21
C LYS A 72 -17.17 51.00 4.90
N GLU A 73 -17.11 50.40 3.72
CA GLU A 73 -15.97 49.59 3.27
C GLU A 73 -14.72 50.46 3.09
N LEU A 74 -14.85 51.64 2.47
CA LEU A 74 -13.76 52.60 2.30
C LEU A 74 -13.17 53.07 3.63
N LEU A 75 -14.00 53.33 4.64
CA LEU A 75 -13.54 53.75 5.96
C LEU A 75 -12.90 52.61 6.74
N GLN A 76 -13.41 51.39 6.59
CA GLN A 76 -12.75 50.20 7.14
C GLN A 76 -11.37 49.96 6.52
N ALA A 77 -11.22 50.17 5.21
CA ALA A 77 -9.95 49.99 4.52
C ALA A 77 -8.86 50.99 4.95
N ASN A 78 -9.23 52.16 5.49
CA ASN A 78 -8.29 53.25 5.76
C ASN A 78 -8.21 53.67 7.23
N SER A 79 -8.72 52.87 8.16
CA SER A 79 -8.60 53.12 9.60
C SER A 79 -7.22 52.67 10.12
N VAL A 80 -6.17 53.47 9.80
CA VAL A 80 -4.77 53.12 10.08
C VAL A 80 -4.20 53.93 11.24
N ILE A 81 -3.65 53.24 12.24
CA ILE A 81 -2.90 53.82 13.36
C ILE A 81 -1.41 53.76 13.04
N ASN A 82 -0.78 54.91 12.82
CA ASN A 82 0.63 55.03 12.39
C ASN A 82 1.63 55.06 13.55
N GLN A 83 1.37 54.30 14.62
CA GLN A 83 2.22 54.19 15.79
C GLN A 83 2.02 52.85 16.49
N SER A 84 3.00 52.44 17.29
CA SER A 84 2.83 51.32 18.22
C SER A 84 1.78 51.63 19.29
N ILE A 85 1.07 50.60 19.71
CA ILE A 85 0.08 50.63 20.80
C ILE A 85 0.69 49.93 22.01
N THR A 86 0.65 50.59 23.17
CA THR A 86 1.05 50.00 24.45
C THR A 86 -0.06 50.23 25.47
N ILE A 87 -0.50 49.17 26.15
CA ILE A 87 -1.43 49.22 27.29
C ILE A 87 -0.80 48.45 28.44
N ASN A 88 -0.29 49.14 29.46
CA ASN A 88 0.30 48.50 30.65
C ASN A 88 -0.17 49.10 31.99
N ASN A 89 -1.00 50.15 31.92
CA ASN A 89 -1.63 50.79 33.06
C ASN A 89 -2.89 51.55 32.60
N VAL A 90 -3.63 52.15 33.54
CA VAL A 90 -4.87 52.87 33.23
C VAL A 90 -4.63 54.08 32.30
N ALA A 91 -3.54 54.83 32.48
CA ALA A 91 -3.25 56.01 31.68
C ALA A 91 -2.99 55.67 30.20
N THR A 92 -2.28 54.56 29.95
CA THR A 92 -2.04 54.07 28.59
C THR A 92 -3.30 53.47 27.96
N LEU A 93 -4.17 52.82 28.74
CA LEU A 93 -5.50 52.40 28.28
C LEU A 93 -6.34 53.60 27.83
N GLU A 94 -6.46 54.65 28.65
CA GLU A 94 -7.20 55.87 28.33
C GLU A 94 -6.65 56.57 27.09
N PHE A 95 -5.33 56.59 26.91
CA PHE A 95 -4.72 57.11 25.70
C PHE A 95 -5.14 56.32 24.45
N VAL A 96 -5.13 54.98 24.50
CA VAL A 96 -5.51 54.14 23.34
C VAL A 96 -7.00 54.27 23.01
N GLU A 97 -7.87 54.54 23.98
CA GLU A 97 -9.29 54.85 23.75
C GLU A 97 -9.50 56.14 22.94
N THR A 98 -8.52 57.04 22.90
CA THR A 98 -8.55 58.20 22.00
C THR A 98 -8.16 57.86 20.56
N LEU A 99 -7.52 56.71 20.34
CA LEU A 99 -7.02 56.26 19.03
C LEU A 99 -7.97 55.25 18.36
N ILE A 100 -8.66 54.42 19.14
CA ILE A 100 -9.56 53.36 18.66
C ILE A 100 -10.96 53.61 19.18
N SER A 101 -11.90 53.85 18.26
CA SER A 101 -13.33 53.91 18.58
C SER A 101 -13.95 52.50 18.59
N THR A 102 -14.80 52.22 19.59
CA THR A 102 -15.28 50.85 19.90
C THR A 102 -16.78 50.64 19.69
N GLY A 103 -17.48 51.62 19.11
CA GLY A 103 -18.89 51.55 18.76
C GLY A 103 -19.18 50.44 17.74
N THR A 104 -20.42 49.94 17.75
CA THR A 104 -20.84 48.79 16.91
C THR A 104 -20.60 49.01 15.42
N ASN A 105 -20.71 50.25 14.94
CA ASN A 105 -20.52 50.61 13.52
C ASN A 105 -19.13 51.15 13.20
N ASP A 106 -18.26 51.30 14.20
CA ASP A 106 -16.92 51.85 14.00
C ASP A 106 -16.04 50.86 13.22
N PRO A 107 -15.15 51.35 12.32
CA PRO A 107 -14.30 50.48 11.52
C PRO A 107 -13.32 49.68 12.37
N ASN A 108 -12.93 48.50 11.87
CA ASN A 108 -11.76 47.80 12.39
C ASN A 108 -10.49 48.56 12.01
N VAL A 109 -9.43 48.43 12.80
CA VAL A 109 -8.19 49.22 12.68
C VAL A 109 -7.00 48.37 12.24
N ILE A 110 -6.14 48.99 11.44
CA ILE A 110 -4.82 48.48 11.06
C ILE A 110 -3.77 49.23 11.89
N VAL A 111 -2.94 48.50 12.63
CA VAL A 111 -1.84 49.09 13.42
C VAL A 111 -0.56 49.00 12.62
N ASN A 112 -0.07 50.15 12.13
CA ASN A 112 1.25 50.30 11.52
C ASN A 112 2.31 50.51 12.62
N GLY A 113 2.54 49.45 13.38
CA GLY A 113 3.41 49.40 14.55
C GLY A 113 3.17 48.11 15.33
N SER A 114 3.88 47.95 16.45
CA SER A 114 3.69 46.83 17.37
C SER A 114 2.51 47.08 18.32
N VAL A 115 1.85 46.02 18.77
CA VAL A 115 0.86 46.06 19.85
C VAL A 115 1.42 45.35 21.07
N THR A 116 1.43 46.02 22.22
CA THR A 116 1.91 45.49 23.50
C THR A 116 0.85 45.68 24.58
N ILE A 117 0.41 44.60 25.20
CA ILE A 117 -0.62 44.62 26.24
C ILE A 117 -0.14 43.87 27.48
N GLU A 118 -0.07 44.56 28.60
CA GLU A 118 0.18 44.00 29.92
C GLU A 118 -1.06 44.28 30.79
N SER A 119 -1.99 43.31 30.85
CA SER A 119 -3.29 43.51 31.50
C SER A 119 -3.27 43.23 33.01
N THR A 120 -2.11 43.06 33.62
CA THR A 120 -1.98 42.74 35.05
C THR A 120 -2.61 43.80 35.96
N PHE A 121 -2.57 45.08 35.59
CA PHE A 121 -3.24 46.16 36.32
C PHE A 121 -4.78 46.05 36.29
N ALA A 122 -5.34 45.42 35.24
CA ALA A 122 -6.78 45.26 35.07
C ALA A 122 -7.40 44.28 36.08
N ASN A 123 -6.58 43.52 36.83
CA ASN A 123 -7.04 42.67 37.94
C ASN A 123 -7.76 43.43 39.05
N THR A 124 -7.51 44.73 39.14
CA THR A 124 -8.14 45.60 40.14
C THR A 124 -9.62 45.88 39.83
N SER A 125 -10.08 45.67 38.58
CA SER A 125 -11.49 45.87 38.19
C SER A 125 -11.82 45.19 36.86
N ALA A 126 -12.89 44.38 36.84
CA ALA A 126 -13.41 43.74 35.63
C ALA A 126 -13.76 44.74 34.50
N ALA A 127 -14.06 46.00 34.85
CA ALA A 127 -14.34 47.06 33.88
C ALA A 127 -13.12 47.38 32.98
N TYR A 128 -11.90 47.27 33.50
CA TYR A 128 -10.70 47.53 32.69
C TYR A 128 -10.47 46.44 31.65
N ASN A 129 -10.72 45.17 31.98
CA ASN A 129 -10.63 44.09 30.98
C ASN A 129 -11.71 44.22 29.90
N ALA A 130 -12.94 44.64 30.26
CA ALA A 130 -13.98 44.91 29.28
C ALA A 130 -13.58 46.03 28.29
N ARG A 131 -12.95 47.09 28.79
CA ARG A 131 -12.40 48.19 27.97
C ARG A 131 -11.27 47.72 27.05
N ILE A 132 -10.31 46.94 27.57
CA ILE A 132 -9.24 46.34 26.76
C ILE A 132 -9.84 45.49 25.63
N ASN A 133 -10.80 44.61 25.95
CA ASN A 133 -11.46 43.75 24.96
C ASN A 133 -12.26 44.54 23.92
N ALA A 134 -12.89 45.65 24.30
CA ALA A 134 -13.58 46.52 23.35
C ALA A 134 -12.61 47.10 22.30
N LEU A 135 -11.39 47.47 22.72
CA LEU A 135 -10.34 48.01 21.84
C LEU A 135 -9.69 46.91 20.99
N THR A 136 -9.24 45.82 21.60
CA THR A 136 -8.52 44.74 20.90
C THR A 136 -9.38 44.04 19.88
N ASN A 137 -10.69 43.92 20.13
CA ASN A 137 -11.63 43.37 19.15
C ASN A 137 -11.81 44.23 17.90
N LYS A 138 -11.37 45.49 17.89
CA LYS A 138 -11.35 46.33 16.68
C LYS A 138 -10.08 46.17 15.87
N ILE A 139 -9.01 45.58 16.41
CA ILE A 139 -7.74 45.43 15.69
C ILE A 139 -7.85 44.26 14.72
N SER A 140 -7.80 44.54 13.42
CA SER A 140 -7.85 43.51 12.37
C SER A 140 -6.47 43.09 11.86
N THR A 141 -5.50 44.00 11.89
CA THR A 141 -4.17 43.78 11.29
C THR A 141 -3.11 44.50 12.10
N ILE A 142 -1.98 43.84 12.33
CA ILE A 142 -0.81 44.41 13.00
C ILE A 142 0.39 44.27 12.06
N LEU A 143 0.97 45.39 11.60
CA LEU A 143 2.15 45.38 10.72
C LEU A 143 3.48 45.30 11.51
N GLY A 144 3.39 45.35 12.85
CA GLY A 144 4.52 45.17 13.75
C GLY A 144 5.58 46.27 13.66
N ASN A 145 6.68 46.06 14.38
CA ASN A 145 7.82 46.97 14.41
C ASN A 145 9.08 46.20 14.01
N THR A 146 9.63 46.54 12.85
CA THR A 146 10.80 45.87 12.28
C THR A 146 12.09 46.05 13.10
N ASN A 147 12.17 47.08 13.94
CA ASN A 147 13.34 47.30 14.81
C ASN A 147 13.35 46.36 16.02
N THR A 148 12.18 45.94 16.50
CA THR A 148 12.05 45.04 17.66
C THR A 148 11.62 43.63 17.26
N ASN A 149 11.20 43.42 16.01
CA ASN A 149 10.60 42.19 15.50
C ASN A 149 9.34 41.77 16.29
N ILE A 150 8.60 42.74 16.83
CA ILE A 150 7.37 42.52 17.59
C ILE A 150 6.18 42.91 16.73
N GLY A 151 5.29 41.95 16.48
CA GLY A 151 3.94 42.20 16.01
C GLY A 151 3.02 42.42 17.20
N LEU A 152 2.72 41.34 17.93
CA LEU A 152 1.85 41.33 19.10
C LEU A 152 2.55 40.73 20.31
N SER A 153 2.58 41.45 21.43
CA SER A 153 3.08 40.95 22.71
C SER A 153 2.02 41.14 23.78
N ILE A 154 1.54 40.06 24.38
CA ILE A 154 0.49 40.11 25.39
C ILE A 154 0.91 39.32 26.64
N THR A 155 0.73 39.97 27.79
CA THR A 155 0.80 39.36 29.11
C THR A 155 -0.52 39.57 29.83
N SER A 156 -1.27 38.48 30.03
CA SER A 156 -2.51 38.49 30.78
C SER A 156 -2.34 37.92 32.19
N SER A 157 -3.36 38.11 33.01
CA SER A 157 -3.42 37.64 34.38
C SER A 157 -4.49 36.56 34.58
N ALA A 158 -4.45 35.87 35.72
CA ALA A 158 -5.31 34.72 36.04
C ALA A 158 -6.82 34.95 35.89
N SER A 159 -7.24 36.19 36.03
CA SER A 159 -8.65 36.60 36.08
C SER A 159 -9.13 37.36 34.85
N SER A 160 -8.32 37.45 33.78
CA SER A 160 -8.69 38.27 32.62
C SER A 160 -8.30 37.64 31.28
N THR A 161 -9.30 37.37 30.43
CA THR A 161 -9.10 36.94 29.04
C THR A 161 -8.98 38.18 28.16
N VAL A 162 -7.99 38.21 27.27
CA VAL A 162 -7.85 39.23 26.23
C VAL A 162 -8.19 38.61 24.88
N SER A 163 -9.15 39.22 24.17
CA SER A 163 -9.68 38.71 22.90
C SER A 163 -9.42 39.66 21.74
N PHE A 164 -9.14 39.09 20.57
CA PHE A 164 -8.95 39.76 19.30
C PHE A 164 -9.85 39.09 18.25
N ASN A 165 -11.14 39.39 18.28
CA ASN A 165 -12.13 38.73 17.44
C ASN A 165 -11.96 39.01 15.94
N GLU A 166 -11.35 40.14 15.58
CA GLU A 166 -11.19 40.59 14.20
C GLU A 166 -9.76 40.45 13.66
N LEU A 167 -8.79 40.09 14.51
CA LEU A 167 -7.38 40.00 14.13
C LEU A 167 -7.16 38.82 13.18
N ASN A 168 -6.71 39.13 11.97
CA ASN A 168 -6.49 38.15 10.90
C ASN A 168 -5.01 37.97 10.53
N PHE A 169 -4.17 38.98 10.79
CA PHE A 169 -2.80 39.05 10.32
C PHE A 169 -1.90 39.79 11.31
N ILE A 170 -0.75 39.19 11.61
CA ILE A 170 0.34 39.78 12.36
C ILE A 170 1.60 39.69 11.51
N ASP A 171 2.20 40.83 11.19
CA ASP A 171 3.56 40.90 10.70
C ASP A 171 4.54 40.93 11.89
N ASN A 172 5.66 40.22 11.76
CA ASN A 172 6.62 39.89 12.82
C ASN A 172 6.06 38.92 13.88
N SER A 173 6.63 38.92 15.09
CA SER A 173 6.41 37.87 16.07
C SER A 173 5.18 38.08 16.96
N LEU A 174 4.55 36.97 17.36
CA LEU A 174 3.50 36.88 18.37
C LEU A 174 4.09 36.32 19.68
N THR A 175 3.80 36.95 20.81
CA THR A 175 4.15 36.44 22.14
C THR A 175 2.95 36.54 23.07
N GLU A 176 2.57 35.41 23.67
CA GLU A 176 1.45 35.28 24.58
C GLU A 176 1.91 34.68 25.91
N SER A 177 1.63 35.35 27.02
CA SER A 177 2.09 34.93 28.34
C SER A 177 1.02 35.15 29.41
N GLY A 178 1.01 34.33 30.46
CA GLY A 178 0.00 34.41 31.51
C GLY A 178 -1.13 33.39 31.33
N PHE A 179 -2.33 33.84 30.96
CA PHE A 179 -3.56 33.05 30.88
C PHE A 179 -4.23 33.14 29.50
N THR A 180 -5.37 32.47 29.32
CA THR A 180 -6.02 32.24 28.02
C THR A 180 -6.25 33.51 27.17
N PHE A 181 -5.97 33.36 25.88
CA PHE A 181 -6.19 34.34 24.81
C PHE A 181 -7.18 33.80 23.79
N SER A 182 -7.78 34.68 22.98
CA SER A 182 -8.68 34.27 21.89
C SER A 182 -8.49 35.17 20.67
N HIS A 183 -8.08 34.59 19.56
CA HIS A 183 -7.88 35.26 18.26
C HIS A 183 -8.43 34.36 17.14
N PRO A 184 -9.76 34.13 17.09
CA PRO A 184 -10.37 33.08 16.28
C PRO A 184 -10.17 33.24 14.76
N LYS A 185 -9.95 34.47 14.29
CA LYS A 185 -9.74 34.79 12.86
C LYS A 185 -8.27 34.84 12.46
N LEU A 186 -7.32 34.62 13.39
CA LEU A 186 -5.90 34.76 13.09
C LEU A 186 -5.48 33.69 12.07
N SER A 187 -5.13 34.15 10.88
CA SER A 187 -4.79 33.28 9.75
C SER A 187 -3.30 33.25 9.45
N THR A 188 -2.56 34.31 9.81
CA THR A 188 -1.16 34.45 9.42
C THR A 188 -0.37 35.19 10.48
N VAL A 189 0.78 34.63 10.84
CA VAL A 189 1.87 35.31 11.55
C VAL A 189 3.12 35.19 10.69
N THR A 190 3.76 36.28 10.29
CA THR A 190 4.96 36.18 9.43
C THR A 190 6.22 35.82 10.23
N GLY A 191 6.26 36.18 11.52
CA GLY A 191 7.37 35.89 12.43
C GLY A 191 7.13 34.69 13.35
N ASP A 192 7.90 34.63 14.44
CA ASP A 192 7.84 33.54 15.42
C ASP A 192 6.64 33.67 16.35
N VAL A 193 6.13 32.55 16.84
CA VAL A 193 5.02 32.47 17.79
C VAL A 193 5.53 31.89 19.11
N THR A 194 5.42 32.65 20.19
CA THR A 194 5.78 32.20 21.54
C THR A 194 4.54 32.11 22.41
N ILE A 195 4.18 30.89 22.80
CA ILE A 195 3.07 30.59 23.71
C ILE A 195 3.64 30.22 25.08
N ALA A 196 3.72 31.18 25.98
CA ALA A 196 4.27 31.06 27.33
C ALA A 196 3.19 30.90 28.43
N HIS A 197 1.91 30.78 28.08
CA HIS A 197 0.81 30.54 29.02
C HIS A 197 0.54 29.03 29.24
N SER A 198 -0.40 28.72 30.14
CA SER A 198 -0.94 27.37 30.33
C SER A 198 -2.37 27.26 29.80
N GLY A 199 -2.90 26.03 29.64
CA GLY A 199 -4.25 25.80 29.11
C GLY A 199 -4.27 25.39 27.63
N ALA A 200 -5.40 25.60 26.97
CA ALA A 200 -5.59 25.21 25.57
C ALA A 200 -5.07 26.28 24.61
N VAL A 201 -4.56 25.82 23.47
CA VAL A 201 -4.11 26.62 22.34
C VAL A 201 -4.86 26.15 21.10
N ASP A 202 -5.63 27.05 20.50
CA ASP A 202 -6.41 26.80 19.29
C ASP A 202 -6.09 27.86 18.22
N TYR A 203 -5.34 27.42 17.23
CA TYR A 203 -4.93 28.14 16.03
C TYR A 203 -5.26 27.28 14.79
N ALA A 204 -6.37 26.54 14.81
CA ALA A 204 -6.74 25.68 13.68
C ALA A 204 -6.98 26.45 12.36
N SER A 205 -7.29 27.75 12.44
CA SER A 205 -7.44 28.67 11.30
C SER A 205 -6.12 29.25 10.77
N LEU A 206 -5.01 29.01 11.46
CA LEU A 206 -3.70 29.49 11.06
C LEU A 206 -3.22 28.76 9.79
N THR A 207 -2.73 29.53 8.83
CA THR A 207 -2.20 29.05 7.55
C THR A 207 -0.68 29.06 7.52
N SER A 208 -0.03 30.00 8.22
CA SER A 208 1.42 30.05 8.35
C SER A 208 1.90 30.75 9.63
N ALA A 209 3.02 30.28 10.15
CA ALA A 209 3.83 30.92 11.19
C ALA A 209 5.32 30.60 11.00
N GLY A 210 6.20 31.39 11.63
CA GLY A 210 7.63 31.09 11.75
C GLY A 210 7.91 29.90 12.67
N ASN A 211 8.83 30.06 13.61
CA ASN A 211 9.07 29.06 14.64
C ASN A 211 8.05 29.19 15.78
N VAL A 212 7.69 28.06 16.37
CA VAL A 212 6.73 28.01 17.48
C VAL A 212 7.42 27.54 18.76
N SER A 213 7.35 28.35 19.82
CA SER A 213 7.82 27.99 21.16
C SER A 213 6.62 27.79 22.10
N LEU A 214 6.56 26.64 22.78
CA LEU A 214 5.44 26.24 23.62
C LEU A 214 5.81 26.07 25.10
N ASN A 215 4.94 26.51 26.01
CA ASN A 215 5.03 26.18 27.43
C ASN A 215 4.67 24.70 27.68
N SER A 216 5.29 24.06 28.67
CA SER A 216 4.99 22.65 29.04
C SER A 216 3.66 22.47 29.77
N GLY A 217 3.04 23.56 30.24
CA GLY A 217 1.76 23.58 30.97
C GLY A 217 0.51 23.54 30.08
N LEU A 218 0.66 23.40 28.76
CA LEU A 218 -0.46 23.36 27.83
C LEU A 218 -1.28 22.06 27.96
N THR A 219 -2.60 22.18 27.85
CA THR A 219 -3.57 21.07 27.94
C THR A 219 -4.08 20.60 26.58
N SER A 220 -3.94 21.41 25.54
CA SER A 220 -4.24 21.05 24.15
C SER A 220 -3.47 22.01 23.23
N VAL A 221 -3.02 21.52 22.09
CA VAL A 221 -2.37 22.32 21.04
C VAL A 221 -2.97 21.94 19.69
N ASP A 222 -3.52 22.92 18.98
CA ASP A 222 -4.02 22.74 17.62
C ASP A 222 -3.60 23.89 16.70
N PHE A 223 -2.71 23.59 15.75
CA PHE A 223 -2.32 24.49 14.65
C PHE A 223 -2.92 24.06 13.31
N GLY A 224 -3.88 23.13 13.30
CA GLY A 224 -4.51 22.62 12.10
C GLY A 224 -3.50 22.13 11.06
N SER A 225 -3.51 22.78 9.90
CA SER A 225 -2.62 22.47 8.77
C SER A 225 -1.58 23.56 8.48
N ALA A 226 -1.34 24.47 9.45
CA ALA A 226 -0.45 25.61 9.28
C ALA A 226 0.95 25.22 8.79
N MET A 227 1.50 26.02 7.89
CA MET A 227 2.90 25.95 7.49
C MET A 227 3.76 26.56 8.60
N ILE A 228 4.46 25.69 9.36
CA ILE A 228 5.31 26.07 10.49
C ILE A 228 6.73 25.56 10.23
N ALA A 229 7.73 26.38 10.50
CA ALA A 229 9.13 26.02 10.24
C ALA A 229 9.65 24.96 11.23
N SER A 230 9.49 25.23 12.53
CA SER A 230 9.85 24.31 13.61
C SER A 230 8.99 24.57 14.84
N ILE A 231 8.85 23.55 15.70
CA ILE A 231 8.12 23.67 16.96
C ILE A 231 8.93 23.05 18.10
N SER A 232 8.97 23.71 19.25
CA SER A 232 9.70 23.23 20.42
C SER A 232 9.04 23.69 21.72
N THR A 233 9.23 22.92 22.79
CA THR A 233 8.92 23.40 24.14
C THR A 233 10.01 24.37 24.60
N THR A 234 9.63 25.51 25.16
CA THR A 234 10.54 26.53 25.67
C THR A 234 11.59 25.92 26.60
N GLY A 235 12.87 26.21 26.33
CA GLY A 235 14.00 25.66 27.08
C GLY A 235 14.51 24.29 26.59
N SER A 236 13.84 23.68 25.61
CA SER A 236 14.32 22.45 24.94
C SER A 236 15.09 22.78 23.65
N GLY A 237 15.79 21.78 23.09
CA GLY A 237 16.34 21.89 21.74
C GLY A 237 15.25 22.02 20.67
N THR A 238 15.58 22.58 19.51
CA THR A 238 14.67 22.70 18.36
C THR A 238 14.06 21.34 18.00
N GLY A 239 12.74 21.30 17.77
CA GLY A 239 12.03 20.06 17.43
C GLY A 239 11.75 19.13 18.63
N ILE A 240 12.13 19.51 19.86
CA ILE A 240 11.81 18.74 21.07
C ILE A 240 10.58 19.33 21.75
N ILE A 241 9.53 18.53 21.83
CA ILE A 241 8.23 18.86 22.42
C ILE A 241 8.01 17.99 23.66
N TYR A 242 7.73 18.63 24.79
CA TYR A 242 7.36 18.00 26.05
C TYR A 242 6.13 18.68 26.64
N LEU A 243 4.95 18.06 26.42
CA LEU A 243 3.66 18.57 26.89
C LEU A 243 2.95 17.47 27.72
N PRO A 244 3.35 17.27 28.98
CA PRO A 244 2.86 16.16 29.82
C PRO A 244 1.37 16.22 30.17
N LYS A 245 0.74 17.38 29.97
CA LYS A 245 -0.68 17.63 30.25
C LYS A 245 -1.56 17.63 29.00
N ALA A 246 -0.98 17.65 27.80
CA ALA A 246 -1.73 17.81 26.57
C ALA A 246 -2.56 16.56 26.24
N THR A 247 -3.85 16.74 26.00
CA THR A 247 -4.78 15.67 25.54
C THR A 247 -4.92 15.63 24.01
N LYS A 248 -4.43 16.67 23.32
CA LYS A 248 -4.39 16.78 21.86
C LYS A 248 -3.14 17.56 21.45
N PHE A 249 -2.48 17.11 20.39
CA PHE A 249 -1.33 17.77 19.80
C PHE A 249 -1.40 17.71 18.26
N VAL A 250 -1.59 18.87 17.63
CA VAL A 250 -1.57 19.03 16.17
C VAL A 250 -0.63 20.18 15.82
N ALA A 251 0.46 19.87 15.12
CA ALA A 251 1.57 20.80 14.89
C ALA A 251 1.65 21.34 13.45
N GLY A 252 0.62 21.14 12.62
CA GLY A 252 0.67 21.49 11.20
C GLY A 252 1.85 20.82 10.49
N SER A 253 2.59 21.57 9.67
CA SER A 253 3.77 21.11 8.94
C SER A 253 5.09 21.23 9.72
N ALA A 254 5.06 21.49 11.03
CA ALA A 254 6.26 21.78 11.81
C ALA A 254 7.27 20.62 11.81
N GLN A 255 8.55 20.97 11.78
CA GLN A 255 9.63 20.03 12.13
C GLN A 255 9.58 19.71 13.63
N ALA A 256 9.50 18.42 13.95
CA ALA A 256 9.44 17.89 15.31
C ALA A 256 10.21 16.57 15.38
N THR A 257 11.34 16.58 16.07
CA THR A 257 12.24 15.42 16.21
C THR A 257 11.81 14.50 17.33
N THR A 258 11.32 15.05 18.45
CA THR A 258 10.89 14.31 19.63
C THR A 258 9.59 14.90 20.16
N VAL A 259 8.53 14.09 20.19
CA VAL A 259 7.19 14.49 20.65
C VAL A 259 6.78 13.62 21.84
N ILE A 260 6.75 14.21 23.04
CA ILE A 260 6.37 13.53 24.27
C ILE A 260 5.06 14.14 24.79
N VAL A 261 3.96 13.43 24.54
CA VAL A 261 2.57 13.85 24.81
C VAL A 261 1.78 12.69 25.44
N PRO A 262 2.17 12.23 26.65
CA PRO A 262 1.71 10.95 27.21
C PRO A 262 0.20 10.84 27.44
N LYS A 263 -0.53 11.96 27.47
CA LYS A 263 -1.99 12.00 27.65
C LYS A 263 -2.76 12.29 26.36
N ALA A 264 -2.08 12.47 25.24
CA ALA A 264 -2.73 12.88 24.00
C ALA A 264 -3.37 11.69 23.29
N THR A 265 -4.66 11.80 22.97
CA THR A 265 -5.37 10.81 22.15
C THR A 265 -5.26 11.12 20.66
N VAL A 266 -4.88 12.35 20.30
CA VAL A 266 -4.62 12.79 18.92
C VAL A 266 -3.23 13.42 18.87
N VAL A 267 -2.37 12.87 18.02
CA VAL A 267 -1.00 13.34 17.80
C VAL A 267 -0.76 13.45 16.30
N THR A 268 -0.60 14.66 15.78
CA THR A 268 -0.35 14.89 14.34
C THR A 268 0.79 15.88 14.16
N PHE A 269 1.80 15.48 13.41
CA PHE A 269 2.94 16.33 13.08
C PHE A 269 3.68 15.79 11.85
N GLY A 270 4.69 16.53 11.41
CA GLY A 270 5.65 16.06 10.42
C GLY A 270 5.80 17.05 9.28
N ALA A 271 6.97 17.69 9.22
CA ALA A 271 7.42 18.38 8.03
C ALA A 271 7.61 17.40 6.85
N ALA A 272 7.65 17.94 5.63
CA ALA A 272 7.87 17.13 4.43
C ALA A 272 9.13 16.25 4.54
N LYS A 273 10.18 16.76 5.20
CA LYS A 273 11.41 16.04 5.53
C LYS A 273 11.71 16.20 7.02
N GLN A 274 12.10 15.10 7.68
CA GLN A 274 12.60 15.11 9.06
C GLN A 274 13.93 14.38 9.17
N THR A 275 14.79 14.84 10.07
CA THR A 275 16.00 14.09 10.42
C THR A 275 15.66 12.86 11.25
N THR A 276 14.77 12.99 12.23
CA THR A 276 14.36 11.92 13.15
C THR A 276 12.90 12.17 13.52
N ALA A 277 12.17 11.13 13.89
CA ALA A 277 10.85 11.27 14.51
C ALA A 277 10.71 10.28 15.67
N VAL A 278 10.75 10.78 16.91
CA VAL A 278 10.50 9.99 18.13
C VAL A 278 9.18 10.45 18.73
N VAL A 279 8.25 9.53 18.96
CA VAL A 279 6.93 9.83 19.51
C VAL A 279 6.67 8.99 20.75
N THR A 280 6.22 9.62 21.82
CA THR A 280 5.71 8.97 23.03
C THR A 280 4.29 9.47 23.31
N ALA A 281 3.31 8.60 23.08
CA ALA A 281 1.88 8.87 23.30
C ALA A 281 1.23 7.66 23.97
N THR A 282 1.17 7.68 25.30
CA THR A 282 0.81 6.51 26.13
C THR A 282 -0.67 6.47 26.53
N ALA A 283 -1.48 7.41 26.06
CA ALA A 283 -2.93 7.34 26.27
C ALA A 283 -3.49 6.14 25.49
N GLU A 284 -4.47 5.48 26.08
CA GLU A 284 -5.22 4.43 25.39
C GLU A 284 -5.85 5.01 24.11
N ASP A 285 -5.87 4.19 23.05
CA ASP A 285 -6.42 4.53 21.74
C ASP A 285 -5.87 5.81 21.08
N SER A 286 -4.64 6.21 21.44
CA SER A 286 -3.95 7.32 20.76
C SER A 286 -3.86 7.09 19.24
N VAL A 287 -4.28 8.09 18.46
CA VAL A 287 -4.12 8.13 17.01
C VAL A 287 -2.93 9.01 16.68
N ILE A 288 -1.87 8.39 16.15
CA ILE A 288 -0.62 9.04 15.80
C ILE A 288 -0.54 9.15 14.28
N THR A 289 -0.46 10.37 13.77
CA THR A 289 -0.27 10.65 12.33
C THR A 289 1.04 11.37 12.11
N ILE A 290 1.92 10.75 11.31
CA ILE A 290 3.20 11.34 10.89
C ILE A 290 3.11 11.67 9.39
N ASN A 291 2.98 12.96 9.07
CA ASN A 291 2.72 13.44 7.71
C ASN A 291 3.97 13.56 6.83
N SER A 292 5.14 13.20 7.35
CA SER A 292 6.42 13.32 6.66
C SER A 292 6.52 12.41 5.45
N LYS A 293 7.15 12.91 4.38
CA LYS A 293 7.47 12.11 3.19
C LYS A 293 8.77 11.34 3.36
N GLU A 294 9.73 11.95 4.04
CA GLU A 294 11.07 11.41 4.24
C GLU A 294 11.50 11.58 5.70
N ILE A 295 12.05 10.51 6.28
CA ILE A 295 12.72 10.51 7.59
C ILE A 295 14.10 9.89 7.39
N THR A 296 15.16 10.70 7.45
CA THR A 296 16.52 10.26 7.10
C THR A 296 17.24 9.52 8.22
N GLY A 297 16.77 9.66 9.45
CA GLY A 297 17.24 8.99 10.66
C GLY A 297 16.13 8.17 11.31
N ALA A 298 16.21 7.95 12.63
CA ALA A 298 15.34 6.98 13.29
C ALA A 298 13.88 7.45 13.33
N LEU A 299 12.96 6.53 13.02
CA LEU A 299 11.54 6.63 13.36
C LEU A 299 11.29 5.73 14.58
N ILE A 300 10.82 6.30 15.69
CA ILE A 300 10.54 5.57 16.93
C ILE A 300 9.14 5.94 17.43
N VAL A 301 8.29 4.95 17.68
CA VAL A 301 6.94 5.15 18.22
C VAL A 301 6.73 4.29 19.46
N ASN A 302 6.56 4.96 20.60
CA ASN A 302 6.28 4.37 21.90
C ASN A 302 4.86 4.76 22.32
N ALA A 303 3.90 3.86 22.14
CA ALA A 303 2.50 4.14 22.43
C ALA A 303 1.82 2.97 23.17
N HIS A 304 0.57 3.19 23.60
CA HIS A 304 -0.23 2.16 24.25
C HIS A 304 -0.59 1.03 23.27
N SER A 305 -0.92 -0.16 23.79
CA SER A 305 -1.24 -1.33 22.95
C SER A 305 -2.55 -1.21 22.15
N GLY A 306 -3.41 -0.25 22.50
CA GLY A 306 -4.60 0.15 21.75
C GLY A 306 -4.35 1.25 20.70
N SER A 307 -3.17 1.88 20.71
CA SER A 307 -2.87 3.01 19.82
C SER A 307 -2.68 2.60 18.36
N SER A 308 -2.87 3.55 17.44
CA SER A 308 -2.66 3.37 16.01
C SER A 308 -1.64 4.38 15.47
N LEU A 309 -0.85 3.95 14.49
CA LEU A 309 0.06 4.78 13.73
C LEU A 309 -0.36 4.81 12.26
N SER A 310 -0.49 6.01 11.70
CA SER A 310 -0.59 6.24 10.26
C SER A 310 0.55 7.12 9.78
N ALA A 311 1.28 6.67 8.76
CA ALA A 311 2.31 7.43 8.07
C ALA A 311 1.98 7.54 6.58
N PRO A 312 0.92 8.28 6.21
CA PRO A 312 0.25 8.16 4.91
C PRO A 312 1.10 8.66 3.72
N ASN A 313 2.14 9.43 4.00
CA ASN A 313 3.00 10.05 2.99
C ASN A 313 4.43 9.51 2.99
N LEU A 314 4.78 8.69 3.97
CA LEU A 314 6.14 8.21 4.18
C LEU A 314 6.54 7.22 3.08
N VAL A 315 7.67 7.46 2.42
CA VAL A 315 8.13 6.64 1.28
C VAL A 315 9.34 5.77 1.63
N SER A 316 10.32 6.32 2.35
CA SER A 316 11.59 5.62 2.58
C SER A 316 12.21 5.99 3.94
N PRO A 317 11.66 5.47 5.06
CA PRO A 317 12.26 5.68 6.36
C PRO A 317 13.60 4.95 6.49
N TRP A 318 14.44 5.46 7.40
CA TRP A 318 15.65 4.76 7.85
C TRP A 318 15.30 3.63 8.82
N ALA A 319 16.02 3.52 9.93
CA ALA A 319 15.71 2.59 11.01
C ALA A 319 14.36 2.93 11.65
N THR A 320 13.45 1.97 11.70
CA THR A 320 12.09 2.14 12.23
C THR A 320 11.85 1.23 13.41
N THR A 321 11.50 1.77 14.58
CA THR A 321 11.14 1.00 15.78
C THR A 321 9.73 1.36 16.22
N ILE A 322 8.78 0.45 16.04
CA ILE A 322 7.40 0.64 16.48
C ILE A 322 7.12 -0.32 17.63
N GLY A 323 6.68 0.24 18.76
CA GLY A 323 6.28 -0.54 19.94
C GLY A 323 5.06 -1.42 19.70
N ALA A 324 4.66 -2.17 20.72
CA ALA A 324 3.50 -3.04 20.65
C ALA A 324 2.20 -2.22 20.67
N ILE A 325 1.70 -1.88 19.48
CA ILE A 325 0.50 -1.05 19.25
C ILE A 325 -0.56 -1.83 18.46
N ALA A 326 -1.77 -1.28 18.32
CA ALA A 326 -2.87 -1.97 17.63
C ALA A 326 -2.62 -2.06 16.11
N SER A 327 -2.16 -0.98 15.49
CA SER A 327 -1.91 -0.94 14.05
C SER A 327 -0.79 0.01 13.66
N ALA A 328 -0.05 -0.34 12.62
CA ALA A 328 0.90 0.53 11.94
C ALA A 328 0.66 0.49 10.42
N ASP A 329 0.28 1.63 9.84
CA ASP A 329 -0.05 1.77 8.43
C ASP A 329 0.97 2.63 7.68
N PHE A 330 1.57 2.02 6.64
CA PHE A 330 2.62 2.57 5.79
C PHE A 330 2.26 2.44 4.31
N PRO A 331 1.20 3.12 3.83
CA PRO A 331 0.60 2.84 2.52
C PRO A 331 1.50 3.20 1.33
N LYS A 332 2.54 4.02 1.53
CA LYS A 332 3.47 4.47 0.48
C LYS A 332 4.92 4.06 0.70
N VAL A 333 5.23 3.32 1.76
CA VAL A 333 6.61 2.91 2.04
C VAL A 333 7.05 1.89 1.00
N THR A 334 8.05 2.24 0.20
CA THR A 334 8.63 1.37 -0.82
C THR A 334 9.88 0.64 -0.35
N GLU A 335 10.57 1.20 0.65
CA GLU A 335 11.79 0.62 1.22
C GLU A 335 12.01 1.02 2.68
N PHE A 336 12.56 0.12 3.48
CA PHE A 336 13.23 0.46 4.74
C PHE A 336 14.73 0.52 4.50
N LYS A 337 15.37 1.65 4.85
CA LYS A 337 16.81 1.88 4.63
C LYS A 337 17.69 1.46 5.82
N GLY A 338 17.10 1.02 6.93
CA GLY A 338 17.88 0.54 8.09
C GLY A 338 17.16 -0.56 8.86
N ASN A 339 17.85 -1.10 9.85
CA ASN A 339 17.29 -2.11 10.77
C ASN A 339 15.97 -1.61 11.35
N SER A 340 14.92 -2.39 11.16
CA SER A 340 13.56 -2.01 11.53
C SER A 340 12.89 -3.13 12.31
N THR A 341 12.20 -2.76 13.38
CA THR A 341 11.42 -3.66 14.24
C THR A 341 10.04 -3.06 14.44
N ILE A 342 9.00 -3.81 14.07
CA ILE A 342 7.60 -3.39 14.14
C ILE A 342 6.84 -4.42 14.97
N ALA A 343 6.36 -4.00 16.14
CA ALA A 343 5.61 -4.85 17.07
C ALA A 343 4.09 -4.60 17.04
N ALA A 344 3.58 -3.91 16.02
CA ALA A 344 2.13 -3.70 15.87
C ALA A 344 1.39 -5.01 15.59
N LYS A 345 0.14 -5.13 16.09
CA LYS A 345 -0.72 -6.31 15.84
C LYS A 345 -1.16 -6.42 14.38
N THR A 346 -1.36 -5.28 13.72
CA THR A 346 -1.58 -5.21 12.26
C THR A 346 -0.54 -4.30 11.63
N VAL A 347 -0.02 -4.72 10.48
CA VAL A 347 0.98 -3.97 9.70
C VAL A 347 0.53 -3.92 8.25
N SER A 348 0.45 -2.72 7.69
CA SER A 348 0.07 -2.47 6.30
C SER A 348 1.26 -1.86 5.55
N THR A 349 1.76 -2.56 4.54
CA THR A 349 2.90 -2.17 3.71
C THR A 349 2.68 -2.58 2.23
N PRO A 350 1.59 -2.14 1.58
CA PRO A 350 1.22 -2.62 0.24
C PRO A 350 2.23 -2.27 -0.86
N GLU A 351 2.96 -1.17 -0.69
CA GLU A 351 3.94 -0.67 -1.65
C GLU A 351 5.39 -1.10 -1.36
N LEU A 352 5.61 -1.88 -0.29
CA LEU A 352 6.96 -2.28 0.12
C LEU A 352 7.57 -3.20 -0.94
N ALA A 353 8.60 -2.69 -1.62
CA ALA A 353 9.21 -3.36 -2.76
C ALA A 353 10.56 -4.03 -2.40
N LYS A 354 11.28 -3.49 -1.42
CA LYS A 354 12.61 -3.99 -1.05
C LYS A 354 13.01 -3.61 0.38
N THR A 355 13.92 -4.39 0.95
CA THR A 355 14.68 -4.04 2.15
C THR A 355 16.09 -3.64 1.73
N ALA A 356 16.32 -2.33 1.57
CA ALA A 356 17.55 -1.82 0.94
C ALA A 356 18.81 -2.11 1.78
N SER A 357 18.69 -1.98 3.10
CA SER A 357 19.75 -2.31 4.05
C SER A 357 19.18 -2.66 5.42
N GLY A 358 19.84 -3.59 6.10
CA GLY A 358 19.43 -4.03 7.44
C GLY A 358 18.29 -5.04 7.45
N THR A 359 17.91 -5.46 8.65
CA THR A 359 16.84 -6.45 8.86
C THR A 359 15.48 -5.80 9.05
N LEU A 360 14.40 -6.46 8.63
CA LEU A 360 13.03 -6.07 8.96
C LEU A 360 12.42 -7.16 9.85
N ASN A 361 12.06 -6.80 11.08
CA ASN A 361 11.48 -7.72 12.06
C ASN A 361 10.04 -7.31 12.39
N ILE A 362 9.07 -8.12 11.97
CA ILE A 362 7.66 -8.02 12.35
C ILE A 362 7.43 -9.03 13.48
N THR A 363 7.23 -8.55 14.70
CA THR A 363 7.32 -9.41 15.90
C THR A 363 5.97 -9.89 16.45
N VAL A 364 4.86 -9.23 16.07
CA VAL A 364 3.53 -9.49 16.66
C VAL A 364 2.47 -9.80 15.61
N ALA A 365 2.50 -9.18 14.43
CA ALA A 365 1.43 -9.35 13.44
C ALA A 365 1.28 -10.81 12.98
N GLU A 366 0.03 -11.28 12.94
CA GLU A 366 -0.34 -12.63 12.48
C GLU A 366 -0.47 -12.71 10.95
N VAL A 367 -0.54 -11.56 10.28
CA VAL A 367 -0.54 -11.45 8.82
C VAL A 367 0.56 -10.48 8.42
N PHE A 368 1.39 -10.89 7.45
CA PHE A 368 2.36 -10.02 6.80
C PHE A 368 2.11 -10.05 5.29
N ASN A 369 1.45 -8.99 4.77
CA ASN A 369 1.10 -8.87 3.36
C ASN A 369 1.91 -7.73 2.72
N ALA A 370 2.91 -8.10 1.93
CA ALA A 370 3.77 -7.18 1.19
C ALA A 370 3.98 -7.72 -0.23
N PRO A 371 2.93 -7.74 -1.08
CA PRO A 371 2.92 -8.46 -2.36
C PRO A 371 3.94 -7.95 -3.39
N LYS A 372 4.51 -6.76 -3.18
CA LYS A 372 5.56 -6.19 -4.03
C LYS A 372 6.98 -6.48 -3.53
N LEU A 373 7.13 -7.06 -2.35
CA LEU A 373 8.41 -7.21 -1.66
C LEU A 373 9.26 -8.29 -2.31
N VAL A 374 10.43 -7.88 -2.81
CA VAL A 374 11.56 -8.76 -3.09
C VAL A 374 12.54 -8.67 -1.93
N THR A 375 12.76 -9.77 -1.21
CA THR A 375 13.64 -9.76 -0.04
C THR A 375 15.11 -9.72 -0.47
N ALA A 376 15.72 -8.53 -0.41
CA ALA A 376 17.16 -8.39 -0.60
C ALA A 376 17.94 -8.72 0.69
N MET A 377 17.38 -8.32 1.84
CA MET A 377 17.90 -8.58 3.18
C MET A 377 16.92 -9.41 4.01
N THR A 378 17.36 -9.91 5.17
CA THR A 378 16.54 -10.75 6.05
C THR A 378 15.30 -10.01 6.56
N VAL A 379 14.15 -10.63 6.29
CA VAL A 379 12.83 -10.29 6.82
C VAL A 379 12.39 -11.40 7.76
N THR A 380 12.11 -11.06 9.00
CA THR A 380 11.59 -11.98 10.01
C THR A 380 10.17 -11.59 10.35
N ALA A 381 9.21 -12.50 10.20
CA ALA A 381 7.84 -12.30 10.69
C ALA A 381 7.51 -13.40 11.70
N SER A 382 7.85 -13.17 12.98
CA SER A 382 7.93 -14.24 14.00
C SER A 382 6.59 -14.84 14.40
N LYS A 383 5.50 -14.10 14.22
CA LYS A 383 4.14 -14.53 14.58
C LYS A 383 3.21 -14.61 13.38
N ALA A 384 3.70 -14.28 12.18
CA ALA A 384 2.88 -14.32 10.98
C ALA A 384 2.51 -15.76 10.64
N ILE A 385 1.20 -16.00 10.55
CA ILE A 385 0.58 -17.25 10.14
C ILE A 385 0.34 -17.24 8.63
N THR A 386 -0.05 -16.09 8.09
CA THR A 386 -0.22 -15.85 6.65
C THR A 386 0.79 -14.84 6.16
N VAL A 387 1.56 -15.21 5.14
CA VAL A 387 2.59 -14.35 4.55
C VAL A 387 2.44 -14.32 3.03
N ASN A 388 2.49 -13.11 2.48
CA ASN A 388 2.49 -12.89 1.05
C ASN A 388 3.59 -11.89 0.67
N VAL A 389 4.49 -12.30 -0.23
CA VAL A 389 5.58 -11.47 -0.76
C VAL A 389 5.75 -11.71 -2.26
N LYS A 390 6.45 -10.83 -2.98
CA LYS A 390 6.70 -11.03 -4.41
C LYS A 390 7.65 -12.20 -4.66
N SER A 391 8.84 -12.13 -4.09
CA SER A 391 9.91 -13.11 -4.30
C SER A 391 10.89 -13.12 -3.14
N SER A 392 11.47 -14.29 -2.86
CA SER A 392 12.43 -14.44 -1.78
C SER A 392 13.40 -15.59 -1.98
N LYS A 393 14.44 -15.63 -1.16
CA LYS A 393 15.26 -16.81 -0.88
C LYS A 393 14.96 -17.27 0.54
N VAL A 394 15.04 -18.57 0.83
CA VAL A 394 14.75 -19.11 2.17
C VAL A 394 15.57 -18.45 3.29
N SER A 395 16.83 -18.08 3.02
CA SER A 395 17.71 -17.42 3.99
C SER A 395 17.32 -15.96 4.28
N ALA A 396 16.54 -15.33 3.40
CA ALA A 396 16.11 -13.94 3.53
C ALA A 396 14.70 -13.81 4.12
N LEU A 397 13.95 -14.90 4.31
CA LEU A 397 12.58 -14.87 4.80
C LEU A 397 12.37 -15.90 5.92
N VAL A 398 12.41 -15.40 7.17
CA VAL A 398 12.37 -16.21 8.39
C VAL A 398 10.98 -16.16 9.01
N LEU A 399 10.25 -17.29 8.91
CA LEU A 399 8.82 -17.36 9.24
C LEU A 399 8.51 -18.57 10.15
N PRO A 400 8.83 -18.52 11.45
CA PRO A 400 8.72 -19.69 12.33
C PRO A 400 7.28 -20.17 12.60
N ALA A 401 6.27 -19.31 12.40
CA ALA A 401 4.87 -19.60 12.67
C ALA A 401 3.99 -19.74 11.41
N VAL A 402 4.57 -19.67 10.21
CA VAL A 402 3.80 -19.63 8.96
C VAL A 402 3.06 -20.94 8.70
N LYS A 403 1.80 -20.81 8.31
CA LYS A 403 0.93 -21.90 7.83
C LYS A 403 0.60 -21.72 6.34
N THR A 404 0.46 -20.48 5.89
CA THR A 404 0.17 -20.12 4.50
C THR A 404 1.22 -19.16 3.98
N LEU A 405 1.92 -19.54 2.90
CA LEU A 405 2.92 -18.72 2.23
C LEU A 405 2.59 -18.59 0.74
N THR A 406 2.57 -17.34 0.27
CA THR A 406 2.41 -17.00 -1.15
C THR A 406 3.63 -16.23 -1.66
N LEU A 407 4.15 -16.67 -2.81
CA LEU A 407 5.15 -15.96 -3.62
C LEU A 407 4.50 -15.55 -4.95
N GLU A 408 4.25 -14.25 -5.14
CA GLU A 408 3.42 -13.73 -6.25
C GLU A 408 4.12 -13.75 -7.61
N ALA A 409 5.45 -13.68 -7.64
CA ALA A 409 6.26 -13.68 -8.87
C ALA A 409 7.74 -13.95 -8.51
N GLN A 410 8.05 -15.22 -8.24
CA GLN A 410 9.37 -15.68 -7.89
C GLN A 410 10.35 -15.45 -9.04
N GLY A 411 11.43 -14.70 -8.78
CA GLY A 411 12.36 -14.31 -9.83
C GLY A 411 13.01 -15.49 -10.55
N THR A 412 13.25 -15.33 -11.85
CA THR A 412 13.72 -16.37 -12.79
C THR A 412 15.09 -16.96 -12.45
N THR A 413 15.89 -16.29 -11.61
CA THR A 413 17.19 -16.78 -11.13
C THR A 413 17.25 -16.90 -9.61
N THR A 414 16.10 -16.88 -8.94
CA THR A 414 16.00 -16.89 -7.48
C THR A 414 15.45 -18.22 -7.01
N ASP A 415 16.30 -19.01 -6.36
CA ASP A 415 15.89 -20.27 -5.78
C ASP A 415 15.06 -20.09 -4.50
N PHE A 416 14.18 -21.04 -4.25
CA PHE A 416 13.38 -21.06 -3.02
C PHE A 416 13.20 -22.49 -2.49
N ALA A 417 13.13 -22.62 -1.17
CA ALA A 417 12.91 -23.91 -0.51
C ALA A 417 11.94 -23.77 0.66
N THR A 418 10.95 -24.65 0.76
CA THR A 418 9.96 -24.62 1.86
C THR A 418 10.39 -25.41 3.10
N GLY A 419 11.44 -26.24 3.01
CA GLY A 419 11.85 -27.15 4.09
C GLY A 419 12.22 -26.48 5.42
N GLY A 420 12.47 -25.17 5.43
CA GLY A 420 12.70 -24.38 6.65
C GLY A 420 11.43 -24.02 7.44
N TYR A 421 10.23 -24.27 6.89
CA TYR A 421 8.95 -23.83 7.47
C TYR A 421 8.16 -25.00 8.08
N ALA A 422 8.52 -25.37 9.31
CA ALA A 422 7.99 -26.58 10.00
C ALA A 422 6.47 -26.59 10.29
N SER A 423 5.78 -25.47 10.12
CA SER A 423 4.33 -25.34 10.32
C SER A 423 3.55 -25.09 9.03
N LEU A 424 4.22 -25.09 7.87
CA LEU A 424 3.60 -24.76 6.59
C LEU A 424 2.60 -25.85 6.18
N GLU A 425 1.37 -25.42 5.93
CA GLU A 425 0.22 -26.26 5.55
C GLU A 425 -0.17 -25.99 4.09
N SER A 426 0.01 -24.75 3.61
CA SER A 426 -0.29 -24.34 2.23
C SER A 426 0.82 -23.47 1.64
N PHE A 427 1.23 -23.80 0.42
CA PHE A 427 2.22 -23.03 -0.35
C PHE A 427 1.68 -22.70 -1.74
N THR A 428 1.76 -21.42 -2.12
CA THR A 428 1.44 -20.95 -3.47
C THR A 428 2.63 -20.19 -4.05
N ILE A 429 2.95 -20.45 -5.31
CA ILE A 429 4.02 -19.79 -6.04
C ILE A 429 3.62 -19.54 -7.49
N THR A 430 3.94 -18.36 -7.99
CA THR A 430 3.96 -18.04 -9.43
C THR A 430 5.39 -17.64 -9.78
N GLY A 431 5.95 -18.11 -10.89
CA GLY A 431 7.22 -17.61 -11.44
C GLY A 431 7.06 -16.21 -12.05
N ASP A 432 8.15 -15.46 -12.13
CA ASP A 432 8.22 -14.28 -13.01
C ASP A 432 8.45 -14.74 -14.46
N GLU A 433 8.07 -13.94 -15.44
CA GLU A 433 8.26 -14.28 -16.87
C GLU A 433 9.72 -14.02 -17.29
N GLY A 434 10.35 -15.02 -17.89
CA GLY A 434 11.68 -14.97 -18.46
C GLY A 434 11.75 -14.16 -19.75
N LYS A 435 12.98 -13.93 -20.21
CA LYS A 435 13.25 -13.30 -21.51
C LYS A 435 14.25 -14.13 -22.26
N ALA A 436 13.92 -14.51 -23.50
CA ALA A 436 14.80 -15.33 -24.32
C ALA A 436 16.24 -14.77 -24.39
N PRO A 437 17.28 -15.62 -24.40
CA PRO A 437 17.21 -17.10 -24.44
C PRO A 437 16.97 -17.74 -23.07
N LEU A 438 15.84 -18.47 -22.93
CA LEU A 438 15.33 -18.95 -21.63
C LEU A 438 16.27 -19.92 -20.92
N VAL A 439 16.98 -20.78 -21.67
CA VAL A 439 18.02 -21.71 -21.17
C VAL A 439 19.09 -21.06 -20.27
N SER A 440 19.29 -19.74 -20.36
CA SER A 440 20.30 -19.00 -19.57
C SER A 440 19.73 -17.94 -18.63
N THR A 441 18.44 -17.62 -18.76
CA THR A 441 17.79 -16.52 -18.02
C THR A 441 16.75 -17.01 -17.02
N VAL A 442 16.29 -18.25 -17.18
CA VAL A 442 15.43 -18.97 -16.23
C VAL A 442 16.26 -20.14 -15.70
N THR A 443 16.69 -20.03 -14.45
CA THR A 443 17.60 -20.99 -13.79
C THR A 443 17.21 -21.22 -12.32
N ASN A 444 16.01 -20.81 -11.93
CA ASN A 444 15.49 -20.93 -10.57
C ASN A 444 15.11 -22.38 -10.25
N THR A 445 15.52 -22.84 -9.07
CA THR A 445 15.05 -24.12 -8.52
C THR A 445 14.14 -23.90 -7.31
N ILE A 446 12.98 -24.55 -7.34
CA ILE A 446 11.97 -24.49 -6.29
C ILE A 446 11.86 -25.87 -5.62
N TRP A 447 12.31 -25.96 -4.37
CA TRP A 447 12.17 -27.17 -3.55
C TRP A 447 10.98 -27.06 -2.60
N ILE A 448 9.96 -27.85 -2.86
CA ILE A 448 8.71 -27.89 -2.10
C ILE A 448 8.72 -29.16 -1.26
N THR A 449 9.12 -29.01 -0.01
CA THR A 449 9.21 -30.10 0.99
C THR A 449 8.51 -29.73 2.29
N GLY A 450 8.02 -30.74 3.02
CA GLY A 450 7.40 -30.54 4.33
C GLY A 450 6.34 -31.58 4.68
N SER A 451 6.48 -32.20 5.85
CA SER A 451 5.59 -33.27 6.30
C SER A 451 4.18 -32.83 6.70
N LYS A 452 3.93 -31.52 6.82
CA LYS A 452 2.61 -30.93 7.11
C LYS A 452 1.97 -30.22 5.93
N LEU A 453 2.65 -30.17 4.78
CA LEU A 453 2.16 -29.47 3.61
C LEU A 453 0.98 -30.25 3.00
N GLU A 454 -0.21 -29.67 3.02
CA GLU A 454 -1.45 -30.29 2.55
C GLU A 454 -1.81 -29.85 1.12
N THR A 455 -1.46 -28.62 0.76
CA THR A 455 -1.75 -28.02 -0.54
C THR A 455 -0.55 -27.31 -1.15
N VAL A 456 -0.26 -27.62 -2.41
CA VAL A 456 0.73 -26.93 -3.25
C VAL A 456 0.06 -26.41 -4.50
N ASN A 457 0.25 -25.12 -4.79
CA ASN A 457 -0.24 -24.50 -6.01
C ASN A 457 0.91 -23.77 -6.73
N ILE A 458 1.39 -24.33 -7.83
CA ILE A 458 2.28 -23.65 -8.78
C ILE A 458 1.36 -23.01 -9.82
N ALA A 459 1.11 -21.71 -9.66
CA ALA A 459 -0.01 -21.01 -10.31
C ALA A 459 0.32 -20.46 -11.71
N GLY A 460 1.60 -20.43 -12.12
CA GLY A 460 2.02 -19.93 -13.42
C GLY A 460 3.47 -19.44 -13.46
N GLY A 461 3.82 -18.71 -14.52
CA GLY A 461 5.16 -18.15 -14.77
C GLY A 461 6.19 -19.19 -15.23
N ASP A 462 7.46 -18.77 -15.26
CA ASP A 462 8.55 -19.59 -15.77
C ASP A 462 9.39 -20.14 -14.62
N ILE A 463 9.56 -21.46 -14.58
CA ILE A 463 10.37 -22.15 -13.58
C ILE A 463 11.31 -23.14 -14.27
N ASP A 464 12.60 -23.07 -13.97
CA ASP A 464 13.54 -24.05 -14.51
C ASP A 464 13.32 -25.43 -13.90
N THR A 465 13.33 -25.50 -12.57
CA THR A 465 13.19 -26.78 -11.85
C THR A 465 12.21 -26.64 -10.68
N ALA A 466 11.19 -27.49 -10.64
CA ALA A 466 10.24 -27.61 -9.55
C ALA A 466 10.26 -29.03 -8.97
N VAL A 467 10.60 -29.16 -7.68
CA VAL A 467 10.69 -30.45 -6.97
C VAL A 467 9.71 -30.46 -5.81
N VAL A 468 8.67 -31.28 -5.90
CA VAL A 468 7.73 -31.57 -4.81
C VAL A 468 8.13 -32.91 -4.21
N SER A 469 8.69 -32.88 -3.00
CA SER A 469 9.32 -34.07 -2.40
C SER A 469 9.12 -34.17 -0.90
N GLY A 470 8.94 -35.39 -0.38
CA GLY A 470 8.82 -35.63 1.06
C GLY A 470 7.62 -34.89 1.67
N THR A 471 6.52 -34.82 0.94
CA THR A 471 5.28 -34.13 1.32
C THR A 471 4.19 -35.14 1.66
N GLY A 472 4.43 -36.02 2.64
CA GLY A 472 3.52 -37.11 3.01
C GLY A 472 2.13 -36.69 3.53
N ALA A 473 1.87 -35.38 3.72
CA ALA A 473 0.54 -34.84 4.03
C ALA A 473 -0.19 -34.26 2.81
N LEU A 474 0.46 -34.17 1.65
CA LEU A 474 -0.07 -33.51 0.46
C LEU A 474 -1.31 -34.24 -0.06
N THR A 475 -2.39 -33.50 -0.23
CA THR A 475 -3.66 -34.01 -0.78
C THR A 475 -4.11 -33.26 -2.02
N SER A 476 -3.52 -32.08 -2.29
CA SER A 476 -3.84 -31.25 -3.45
C SER A 476 -2.57 -30.66 -4.05
N LEU A 477 -2.41 -30.86 -5.36
CA LEU A 477 -1.32 -30.32 -6.17
C LEU A 477 -1.89 -29.76 -7.47
N THR A 478 -1.55 -28.52 -7.78
CA THR A 478 -1.81 -27.90 -9.09
C THR A 478 -0.52 -27.32 -9.65
N THR A 479 -0.36 -27.45 -10.97
CA THR A 479 0.72 -26.81 -11.72
C THR A 479 0.16 -26.10 -12.95
N ALA A 480 0.77 -24.99 -13.32
CA ALA A 480 0.43 -24.15 -14.46
C ALA A 480 1.69 -23.36 -14.88
N GLY A 481 1.60 -22.61 -15.99
CA GLY A 481 2.74 -21.88 -16.54
C GLY A 481 3.69 -22.80 -17.31
N GLU A 482 4.98 -22.46 -17.29
CA GLU A 482 6.02 -23.18 -18.03
C GLU A 482 7.07 -23.71 -17.05
N ILE A 483 7.32 -25.03 -17.08
CA ILE A 483 8.31 -25.68 -16.23
C ILE A 483 9.18 -26.59 -17.09
N LYS A 484 10.51 -26.44 -17.00
CA LYS A 484 11.44 -27.33 -17.72
C LYS A 484 11.57 -28.69 -17.03
N SER A 485 11.89 -28.71 -15.74
CA SER A 485 12.08 -29.94 -14.97
C SER A 485 11.09 -30.02 -13.81
N PHE A 486 10.24 -31.04 -13.80
CA PHE A 486 9.26 -31.28 -12.76
C PHE A 486 9.47 -32.65 -12.10
N THR A 487 9.58 -32.65 -10.78
CA THR A 487 9.65 -33.86 -9.95
C THR A 487 8.55 -33.86 -8.90
N LEU A 488 7.82 -34.96 -8.79
CA LEU A 488 6.87 -35.28 -7.74
C LEU A 488 7.22 -36.62 -7.11
N ASN A 489 7.68 -36.63 -5.86
CA ASN A 489 7.97 -37.87 -5.16
C ASN A 489 7.61 -37.86 -3.68
N ASP A 490 7.35 -39.04 -3.13
CA ASP A 490 7.03 -39.25 -1.71
C ASP A 490 5.87 -38.35 -1.23
N ALA A 491 4.84 -38.19 -2.08
CA ALA A 491 3.58 -37.52 -1.75
C ALA A 491 2.51 -38.55 -1.36
N ASP A 492 2.76 -39.28 -0.28
CA ASP A 492 2.06 -40.51 0.11
C ASP A 492 0.53 -40.43 0.26
N LYS A 493 -0.05 -39.22 0.38
CA LYS A 493 -1.50 -39.01 0.49
C LYS A 493 -2.16 -38.43 -0.75
N LEU A 494 -1.38 -38.09 -1.78
CA LEU A 494 -1.91 -37.50 -3.00
C LEU A 494 -2.60 -38.60 -3.83
N ALA A 495 -3.93 -38.55 -3.90
CA ALA A 495 -4.73 -39.59 -4.57
C ALA A 495 -4.73 -39.43 -6.09
N SER A 496 -4.65 -38.20 -6.60
CA SER A 496 -4.60 -37.90 -8.03
C SER A 496 -3.70 -36.70 -8.29
N ALA A 497 -3.05 -36.70 -9.45
CA ALA A 497 -2.26 -35.59 -9.92
C ALA A 497 -2.65 -35.27 -11.37
N THR A 498 -2.94 -33.99 -11.61
CA THR A 498 -3.16 -33.48 -12.96
C THR A 498 -2.21 -32.32 -13.18
N ILE A 499 -1.28 -32.53 -14.11
CA ILE A 499 -0.14 -31.66 -14.36
C ILE A 499 -0.53 -30.67 -15.46
N GLY A 500 -0.67 -29.40 -15.09
CA GLY A 500 -1.23 -28.35 -15.95
C GLY A 500 -0.20 -27.39 -16.54
N HIS A 501 1.09 -27.53 -16.22
CA HIS A 501 2.14 -26.72 -16.84
C HIS A 501 2.52 -27.24 -18.23
N ALA A 502 3.07 -26.35 -19.06
CA ALA A 502 3.71 -26.64 -20.33
C ALA A 502 5.23 -26.72 -20.19
N HIS A 503 5.89 -27.13 -21.27
CA HIS A 503 7.35 -27.01 -21.40
C HIS A 503 7.78 -25.53 -21.44
N LEU A 504 9.01 -25.27 -21.00
CA LEU A 504 9.62 -23.94 -21.04
C LEU A 504 10.25 -23.68 -22.42
N GLU A 505 9.55 -22.91 -23.24
CA GLU A 505 9.84 -22.76 -24.67
C GLU A 505 11.21 -22.11 -24.94
N GLY A 506 12.03 -22.75 -25.76
CA GLY A 506 13.41 -22.30 -26.01
C GLY A 506 14.41 -22.64 -24.89
N SER A 507 14.04 -23.54 -23.98
CA SER A 507 14.97 -24.27 -23.11
C SER A 507 15.32 -25.66 -23.68
N ASP A 508 16.03 -26.48 -22.91
CA ASP A 508 16.27 -27.89 -23.25
C ASP A 508 14.98 -28.72 -23.09
N ALA A 509 15.00 -29.98 -23.54
CA ALA A 509 13.85 -30.89 -23.41
C ALA A 509 13.35 -30.99 -21.96
N ALA A 510 12.03 -31.15 -21.79
CA ALA A 510 11.44 -31.24 -20.46
C ALA A 510 11.84 -32.54 -19.74
N ASP A 511 11.98 -32.47 -18.41
CA ASP A 511 12.16 -33.63 -17.53
C ASP A 511 10.91 -33.80 -16.66
N PHE A 512 10.33 -35.00 -16.66
CA PHE A 512 9.10 -35.30 -15.94
C PHE A 512 9.26 -36.57 -15.09
N THR A 513 9.31 -36.38 -13.76
CA THR A 513 9.51 -37.47 -12.79
C THR A 513 8.34 -37.53 -11.80
N VAL A 514 7.69 -38.68 -11.68
CA VAL A 514 6.62 -38.95 -10.72
C VAL A 514 6.87 -40.30 -10.06
N THR A 515 7.42 -40.31 -8.85
CA THR A 515 7.89 -41.55 -8.22
C THR A 515 7.47 -41.74 -6.78
N ASN A 516 7.30 -42.99 -6.35
CA ASN A 516 7.04 -43.36 -4.94
C ASN A 516 5.84 -42.62 -4.29
N ASN A 517 4.76 -42.39 -5.04
CA ASN A 517 3.54 -41.78 -4.49
C ASN A 517 2.53 -42.87 -4.13
N ASP A 518 2.60 -43.38 -2.89
CA ASP A 518 1.91 -44.59 -2.41
C ASP A 518 0.39 -44.64 -2.65
N LYS A 519 -0.28 -43.48 -2.70
CA LYS A 519 -1.74 -43.39 -2.89
C LYS A 519 -2.18 -42.83 -4.24
N LEU A 520 -1.24 -42.51 -5.12
CA LEU A 520 -1.56 -41.95 -6.42
C LEU A 520 -2.24 -43.01 -7.28
N THR A 521 -3.52 -42.85 -7.58
CA THR A 521 -4.29 -43.78 -8.42
C THR A 521 -4.44 -43.29 -9.86
N TYR A 522 -4.32 -41.98 -10.07
CA TYR A 522 -4.50 -41.30 -11.35
C TYR A 522 -3.42 -40.25 -11.59
N LEU A 523 -2.79 -40.31 -12.76
CA LEU A 523 -1.85 -39.30 -13.24
C LEU A 523 -2.24 -38.85 -14.64
N ALA A 524 -2.36 -37.54 -14.85
CA ALA A 524 -2.55 -36.96 -16.17
C ALA A 524 -1.72 -35.71 -16.40
N THR A 525 -1.42 -35.45 -17.67
CA THR A 525 -0.82 -34.20 -18.16
C THR A 525 -1.82 -33.47 -19.05
N ILE A 526 -1.87 -32.13 -18.97
CA ILE A 526 -2.81 -31.30 -19.75
C ILE A 526 -2.07 -30.49 -20.83
N ALA A 527 -0.95 -29.86 -20.48
CA ALA A 527 -0.24 -28.94 -21.36
C ALA A 527 1.25 -29.30 -21.54
N LEU A 528 1.73 -30.32 -20.83
CA LEU A 528 3.13 -30.74 -20.92
C LEU A 528 3.39 -31.27 -22.33
N ASP A 529 4.53 -30.86 -22.91
CA ASP A 529 4.97 -31.34 -24.22
C ASP A 529 6.51 -31.34 -24.27
N GLU A 530 7.12 -31.63 -25.43
CA GLU A 530 8.57 -31.54 -25.69
C GLU A 530 9.44 -32.22 -24.60
N THR A 531 8.93 -33.33 -24.07
CA THR A 531 9.48 -34.00 -22.90
C THR A 531 10.55 -35.01 -23.32
N GLY A 532 11.76 -34.79 -22.85
CA GLY A 532 12.89 -35.70 -23.05
C GLY A 532 12.79 -36.89 -22.10
N HIS A 533 12.93 -36.68 -20.80
CA HIS A 533 12.99 -37.78 -19.84
C HIS A 533 11.67 -37.93 -19.09
N ILE A 534 11.12 -39.14 -19.08
CA ILE A 534 9.92 -39.50 -18.32
C ILE A 534 10.27 -40.63 -17.37
N ASP A 535 10.05 -40.44 -16.07
CA ASP A 535 10.16 -41.49 -15.06
C ASP A 535 8.90 -41.51 -14.19
N ILE A 536 8.07 -42.54 -14.40
CA ILE A 536 6.86 -42.79 -13.62
C ILE A 536 7.03 -44.14 -12.95
N SER A 537 7.61 -44.17 -11.75
CA SER A 537 7.97 -45.43 -11.11
C SER A 537 7.67 -45.53 -9.62
N GLY A 538 7.32 -46.73 -9.16
CA GLY A 538 7.07 -46.98 -7.73
C GLY A 538 5.77 -46.38 -7.18
N ASN A 539 4.84 -45.94 -8.05
CA ASN A 539 3.52 -45.48 -7.61
C ASN A 539 2.59 -46.69 -7.49
N ALA A 540 2.67 -47.38 -6.35
CA ALA A 540 2.11 -48.73 -6.16
C ALA A 540 0.59 -48.86 -6.43
N GLU A 541 -0.17 -47.78 -6.35
CA GLU A 541 -1.62 -47.77 -6.62
C GLU A 541 -2.01 -47.12 -7.95
N LEU A 542 -1.05 -46.66 -8.76
CA LEU A 542 -1.30 -45.96 -10.02
C LEU A 542 -1.85 -46.93 -11.05
N ALA A 543 -3.15 -46.83 -11.30
CA ALA A 543 -3.92 -47.73 -12.16
C ALA A 543 -4.53 -47.02 -13.38
N THR A 544 -4.31 -45.71 -13.52
CA THR A 544 -4.76 -44.93 -14.69
C THR A 544 -3.75 -43.85 -15.00
N LEU A 545 -3.38 -43.74 -16.28
CA LEU A 545 -2.37 -42.82 -16.79
C LEU A 545 -2.87 -42.16 -18.08
N ASN A 546 -2.74 -40.84 -18.17
CA ASN A 546 -3.02 -40.10 -19.39
C ASN A 546 -1.89 -39.13 -19.75
N LEU A 547 -1.14 -39.47 -20.79
CA LEU A 547 -0.05 -38.66 -21.33
C LEU A 547 -0.38 -38.05 -22.70
N SER A 548 -1.67 -37.92 -23.03
CA SER A 548 -2.12 -37.44 -24.34
C SER A 548 -1.77 -35.98 -24.66
N SER A 549 -1.34 -35.18 -23.67
CA SER A 549 -0.85 -33.83 -23.93
C SER A 549 0.50 -33.80 -24.66
N LEU A 550 1.28 -34.88 -24.59
CA LEU A 550 2.54 -35.02 -25.31
C LEU A 550 2.28 -35.18 -26.81
N GLN A 551 2.56 -34.15 -27.60
CA GLN A 551 2.24 -34.06 -29.03
C GLN A 551 3.43 -33.61 -29.89
N THR A 552 4.47 -33.02 -29.31
CA THR A 552 5.64 -32.43 -29.97
C THR A 552 6.90 -32.94 -29.31
N ILE A 553 7.77 -33.56 -30.10
CA ILE A 553 9.04 -34.11 -29.60
C ILE A 553 10.12 -33.02 -29.50
N PRO A 554 11.13 -33.19 -28.63
CA PRO A 554 12.33 -32.37 -28.67
C PRO A 554 13.02 -32.43 -30.04
N LEU A 555 13.83 -31.41 -30.37
CA LEU A 555 14.43 -31.31 -31.71
C LEU A 555 15.56 -32.33 -31.97
N LEU A 556 16.32 -32.74 -30.95
CA LEU A 556 17.44 -33.69 -31.09
C LEU A 556 17.83 -34.29 -29.74
N GLY A 557 18.15 -35.59 -29.71
CA GLY A 557 18.69 -36.22 -28.51
C GLY A 557 18.34 -37.69 -28.38
N THR A 558 18.95 -38.32 -27.38
CA THR A 558 18.59 -39.67 -26.93
C THR A 558 17.99 -39.55 -25.54
N TYR A 559 16.82 -40.13 -25.38
CA TYR A 559 15.95 -39.93 -24.24
C TYR A 559 15.42 -41.25 -23.70
N THR A 560 14.81 -41.20 -22.51
CA THR A 560 14.33 -42.39 -21.79
C THR A 560 12.90 -42.20 -21.30
N ILE A 561 12.10 -43.27 -21.40
CA ILE A 561 10.80 -43.37 -20.75
C ILE A 561 10.82 -44.60 -19.85
N THR A 562 10.68 -44.40 -18.55
CA THR A 562 10.59 -45.45 -17.54
C THR A 562 9.18 -45.43 -16.93
N ILE A 563 8.45 -46.54 -17.05
CA ILE A 563 7.13 -46.72 -16.45
C ILE A 563 7.11 -48.09 -15.78
N GLU A 564 7.47 -48.15 -14.50
CA GLU A 564 7.69 -49.43 -13.80
C GLU A 564 7.16 -49.42 -12.36
N ASN A 565 6.86 -50.60 -11.82
CA ASN A 565 6.42 -50.74 -10.42
C ASN A 565 5.16 -49.91 -10.10
N ASN A 566 4.25 -49.80 -11.08
CA ASN A 566 2.92 -49.20 -10.94
C ASN A 566 1.85 -50.30 -11.01
N LYS A 567 0.59 -49.94 -10.73
CA LYS A 567 -0.57 -50.86 -10.82
C LYS A 567 -1.23 -50.86 -12.21
N LEU A 568 -0.53 -50.33 -13.21
CA LEU A 568 -1.00 -50.30 -14.60
C LEU A 568 -1.06 -51.73 -15.18
N THR A 569 -2.10 -52.01 -15.94
CA THR A 569 -2.35 -53.31 -16.56
C THR A 569 -2.54 -53.18 -18.07
N GLY A 570 -2.30 -54.27 -18.80
CA GLY A 570 -2.68 -54.41 -20.20
C GLY A 570 -3.12 -55.83 -20.51
N GLU A 571 -3.51 -56.11 -21.76
CA GLU A 571 -3.81 -57.46 -22.26
C GLU A 571 -2.83 -57.77 -23.41
N TYR A 572 -2.13 -58.92 -23.36
CA TYR A 572 -1.34 -59.39 -24.50
C TYR A 572 -2.17 -60.29 -25.40
N VAL A 573 -2.27 -59.94 -26.68
CA VAL A 573 -2.80 -60.80 -27.73
C VAL A 573 -1.64 -61.43 -28.48
N GLU A 574 -1.57 -62.77 -28.44
CA GLU A 574 -0.52 -63.56 -29.08
C GLU A 574 -0.55 -63.43 -30.62
N VAL A 575 0.62 -63.61 -31.25
CA VAL A 575 0.75 -63.67 -32.71
C VAL A 575 0.00 -64.89 -33.25
N THR A 576 -0.92 -64.68 -34.18
CA THR A 576 -1.48 -65.81 -34.95
C THR A 576 -0.60 -66.06 -36.15
N ALA A 577 0.13 -67.18 -36.14
CA ALA A 577 0.97 -67.58 -37.27
C ALA A 577 0.13 -67.78 -38.55
N GLY A 578 0.58 -67.18 -39.65
CA GLY A 578 -0.05 -67.37 -40.95
C GLY A 578 0.03 -68.84 -41.41
N SER A 579 -1.04 -69.30 -42.05
CA SER A 579 -1.07 -70.59 -42.75
C SER A 579 -1.51 -70.37 -44.19
N THR A 580 -1.66 -71.44 -44.97
CA THR A 580 -2.25 -71.35 -46.31
C THR A 580 -3.70 -70.87 -46.32
N THR A 581 -4.36 -70.79 -45.16
CA THR A 581 -5.77 -70.40 -45.00
C THR A 581 -6.02 -69.33 -43.95
N THR A 582 -4.98 -68.85 -43.25
CA THR A 582 -5.08 -67.82 -42.20
C THR A 582 -4.03 -66.76 -42.43
N VAL A 583 -4.44 -65.49 -42.36
CA VAL A 583 -3.52 -64.35 -42.44
C VAL A 583 -2.75 -64.25 -41.12
N THR A 584 -1.47 -63.91 -41.18
CA THR A 584 -0.68 -63.64 -39.98
C THR A 584 -1.24 -62.41 -39.26
N SER A 585 -1.53 -62.50 -37.96
CA SER A 585 -1.81 -61.34 -37.11
C SER A 585 -0.56 -60.96 -36.31
N GLU A 586 -0.31 -59.67 -36.14
CA GLU A 586 0.77 -59.21 -35.26
C GLU A 586 0.34 -59.31 -33.79
N GLY A 587 1.31 -59.54 -32.90
CA GLY A 587 1.05 -59.54 -31.46
C GLY A 587 0.77 -58.12 -30.97
N GLN A 588 -0.16 -57.98 -30.04
CA GLN A 588 -0.65 -56.68 -29.57
C GLN A 588 -0.62 -56.59 -28.05
N VAL A 589 -0.32 -55.41 -27.53
CA VAL A 589 -0.52 -55.04 -26.13
C VAL A 589 -1.68 -54.05 -26.09
N LYS A 590 -2.83 -54.46 -25.56
CA LYS A 590 -3.98 -53.56 -25.39
C LYS A 590 -3.85 -52.83 -24.05
N SER A 591 -3.76 -51.51 -24.11
CA SER A 591 -3.71 -50.65 -22.92
C SER A 591 -4.11 -49.24 -23.31
N ASP A 592 -5.26 -48.78 -22.83
CA ASP A 592 -5.73 -47.41 -23.09
C ASP A 592 -4.74 -46.39 -22.51
N ASP A 593 -4.19 -46.66 -21.33
CA ASP A 593 -3.19 -45.83 -20.66
C ASP A 593 -1.93 -45.62 -21.51
N LEU A 594 -1.30 -46.72 -21.97
CA LEU A 594 -0.08 -46.62 -22.78
C LEU A 594 -0.36 -46.12 -24.19
N SER A 595 -1.54 -46.36 -24.75
CA SER A 595 -1.90 -45.88 -26.09
C SER A 595 -1.81 -44.36 -26.22
N THR A 596 -1.92 -43.63 -25.09
CA THR A 596 -1.77 -42.17 -25.06
C THR A 596 -0.38 -41.69 -25.51
N LEU A 597 0.66 -42.54 -25.44
CA LEU A 597 2.02 -42.22 -25.90
C LEU A 597 2.30 -42.57 -27.37
N THR A 598 1.42 -43.33 -28.03
CA THR A 598 1.71 -43.88 -29.37
C THR A 598 1.95 -42.79 -30.40
N ALA A 599 1.13 -41.73 -30.41
CA ALA A 599 1.29 -40.62 -31.35
C ALA A 599 2.60 -39.84 -31.12
N TYR A 600 2.98 -39.66 -29.87
CA TYR A 600 4.23 -39.00 -29.48
C TYR A 600 5.46 -39.78 -29.96
N LEU A 601 5.48 -41.10 -29.69
CA LEU A 601 6.59 -41.97 -30.08
C LEU A 601 6.65 -42.21 -31.59
N GLN A 602 5.51 -42.21 -32.29
CA GLN A 602 5.49 -42.26 -33.76
C GLN A 602 6.24 -41.07 -34.36
N LYS A 603 6.08 -39.86 -33.80
CA LYS A 603 6.85 -38.69 -34.24
C LYS A 603 8.36 -38.87 -34.04
N ALA A 604 8.78 -39.48 -32.93
CA ALA A 604 10.19 -39.79 -32.71
C ALA A 604 10.73 -40.79 -33.74
N VAL A 605 9.96 -41.82 -34.10
CA VAL A 605 10.32 -42.77 -35.17
C VAL A 605 10.42 -42.06 -36.53
N ASP A 606 9.42 -41.25 -36.87
CA ASP A 606 9.35 -40.52 -38.13
C ASP A 606 10.48 -39.48 -38.27
N SER A 607 10.91 -38.88 -37.16
CA SER A 607 12.01 -37.90 -37.14
C SER A 607 13.27 -38.46 -37.82
N ARG A 608 13.56 -39.75 -37.62
CA ARG A 608 14.76 -40.44 -38.15
C ARG A 608 14.77 -40.59 -39.65
N ALA A 609 13.59 -40.56 -40.29
CA ALA A 609 13.47 -40.69 -41.74
C ALA A 609 13.84 -39.39 -42.47
N SER A 610 13.99 -38.26 -41.74
CA SER A 610 14.24 -36.95 -42.32
C SER A 610 15.34 -36.21 -41.57
N ALA A 611 16.44 -35.92 -42.27
CA ALA A 611 17.61 -35.22 -41.70
C ALA A 611 17.31 -33.78 -41.24
N THR A 612 16.13 -33.22 -41.56
CA THR A 612 15.71 -31.85 -41.21
C THR A 612 14.76 -31.76 -40.02
N THR A 613 14.23 -32.90 -39.53
CA THR A 613 13.18 -32.95 -38.48
C THR A 613 13.66 -33.49 -37.13
N GLY A 614 14.99 -33.58 -36.94
CA GLY A 614 15.57 -34.10 -35.71
C GLY A 614 15.92 -35.58 -35.77
N ASN A 615 16.88 -36.02 -34.97
CA ASN A 615 17.23 -37.42 -34.80
C ASN A 615 16.97 -37.80 -33.34
N VAL A 616 15.73 -38.18 -33.06
CA VAL A 616 15.25 -38.43 -31.70
C VAL A 616 15.07 -39.93 -31.47
N THR A 617 15.60 -40.41 -30.35
CA THR A 617 15.48 -41.82 -29.95
C THR A 617 15.06 -41.98 -28.51
N TYR A 618 14.02 -42.77 -28.26
CA TYR A 618 13.59 -43.17 -26.92
C TYR A 618 13.93 -44.63 -26.64
N THR A 619 14.57 -44.85 -25.49
CA THR A 619 14.70 -46.17 -24.88
C THR A 619 13.62 -46.32 -23.81
N LEU A 620 12.90 -47.44 -23.83
CA LEU A 620 11.75 -47.66 -22.95
C LEU A 620 12.05 -48.76 -21.94
N ALA A 621 11.76 -48.47 -20.67
CA ALA A 621 11.76 -49.43 -19.56
C ALA A 621 10.35 -49.47 -18.99
N ILE A 622 9.51 -50.38 -19.49
CA ILE A 622 8.09 -50.45 -19.14
C ILE A 622 7.76 -51.82 -18.57
N ASN A 623 7.25 -51.82 -17.34
CA ASN A 623 6.76 -53.00 -16.65
C ASN A 623 5.25 -52.87 -16.40
N LEU A 624 4.49 -53.68 -17.12
CA LEU A 624 3.05 -53.86 -16.98
C LEU A 624 2.71 -55.32 -16.69
N TYR A 625 1.54 -55.54 -16.09
CA TYR A 625 1.00 -56.88 -15.88
C TYR A 625 -0.19 -57.18 -16.80
N ASP A 626 -0.26 -58.42 -17.27
CA ASP A 626 -1.41 -58.95 -18.02
C ASP A 626 -2.60 -59.15 -17.07
N ALA A 627 -3.75 -58.58 -17.44
CA ALA A 627 -5.00 -58.69 -16.70
C ALA A 627 -5.87 -59.88 -17.13
N ASP A 628 -5.44 -60.71 -18.09
CA ASP A 628 -6.22 -61.86 -18.55
C ASP A 628 -6.69 -62.76 -17.38
N PRO A 629 -8.01 -62.88 -17.13
CA PRO A 629 -8.55 -63.71 -16.06
C PRO A 629 -8.27 -65.21 -16.24
N SER A 630 -7.81 -65.65 -17.41
CA SER A 630 -7.44 -67.03 -17.68
C SER A 630 -6.08 -67.44 -17.09
N LYS A 631 -5.24 -66.47 -16.71
CA LYS A 631 -3.93 -66.71 -16.09
C LYS A 631 -4.05 -66.56 -14.57
N ASP A 632 -3.65 -67.60 -13.84
CA ASP A 632 -3.70 -67.63 -12.38
C ASP A 632 -2.57 -66.75 -11.80
N GLY A 633 -2.81 -65.43 -11.79
CA GLY A 633 -1.87 -64.39 -11.35
C GLY A 633 -1.37 -63.49 -12.48
N ALA A 634 -1.14 -62.22 -12.14
CA ALA A 634 -0.66 -61.20 -13.07
C ALA A 634 0.77 -61.53 -13.55
N GLN A 635 0.98 -61.61 -14.86
CA GLN A 635 2.29 -61.91 -15.47
C GLN A 635 2.87 -60.67 -16.13
N ALA A 636 4.19 -60.49 -16.09
CA ALA A 636 4.84 -59.37 -16.77
C ALA A 636 4.67 -59.50 -18.30
N LEU A 637 4.16 -58.44 -18.95
CA LEU A 637 3.90 -58.46 -20.40
C LEU A 637 5.15 -58.73 -21.24
N ASN A 638 6.31 -58.18 -20.88
CA ASN A 638 7.58 -58.46 -21.57
C ASN A 638 7.95 -59.96 -21.53
N THR A 639 7.60 -60.67 -20.45
CA THR A 639 7.82 -62.12 -20.35
C THR A 639 6.90 -62.88 -21.30
N LEU A 640 5.63 -62.46 -21.42
CA LEU A 640 4.66 -63.06 -22.34
C LEU A 640 5.07 -62.84 -23.80
N ILE A 641 5.46 -61.62 -24.17
CA ILE A 641 5.95 -61.28 -25.51
C ILE A 641 7.18 -62.13 -25.86
N ALA A 642 8.16 -62.22 -24.96
CA ALA A 642 9.37 -63.00 -25.20
C ALA A 642 9.10 -64.52 -25.30
N ALA A 643 8.07 -65.02 -24.62
CA ALA A 643 7.67 -66.42 -24.62
C ALA A 643 6.81 -66.82 -25.82
N ASP A 644 6.29 -65.87 -26.61
CA ASP A 644 5.46 -66.13 -27.79
C ASP A 644 6.29 -66.89 -28.87
N PRO A 645 5.99 -68.17 -29.13
CA PRO A 645 6.75 -68.98 -30.09
C PRO A 645 6.57 -68.50 -31.53
N ALA A 646 5.42 -67.90 -31.85
CA ALA A 646 5.09 -67.42 -33.18
C ALA A 646 5.77 -66.07 -33.48
N ALA A 647 5.92 -65.21 -32.46
CA ALA A 647 6.73 -63.98 -32.57
C ALA A 647 8.21 -64.26 -32.91
N ASN A 648 8.74 -65.40 -32.46
CA ASN A 648 10.14 -65.79 -32.64
C ASN A 648 10.45 -66.49 -33.99
N THR A 649 9.44 -66.87 -34.77
CA THR A 649 9.60 -67.67 -36.00
C THR A 649 9.17 -66.95 -37.27
N ALA A 650 8.48 -65.81 -37.17
CA ALA A 650 8.05 -64.99 -38.31
C ALA A 650 9.03 -63.81 -38.58
N PRO A 651 9.75 -63.78 -39.73
CA PRO A 651 10.81 -62.80 -39.99
C PRO A 651 10.34 -61.33 -40.13
N SER A 652 9.03 -61.06 -40.24
CA SER A 652 8.46 -59.70 -40.30
C SER A 652 7.89 -59.22 -38.95
N VAL A 653 7.90 -60.04 -37.89
CA VAL A 653 7.17 -59.79 -36.62
C VAL A 653 8.04 -60.02 -35.38
N VAL A 654 9.38 -60.06 -35.51
CA VAL A 654 10.27 -60.26 -34.35
C VAL A 654 10.16 -59.05 -33.40
N VAL A 655 9.42 -59.22 -32.32
CA VAL A 655 9.32 -58.28 -31.21
C VAL A 655 9.89 -58.97 -29.98
N THR A 656 11.03 -58.49 -29.49
CA THR A 656 11.70 -59.03 -28.30
C THR A 656 11.25 -58.35 -26.99
N GLY A 657 10.32 -57.41 -27.07
CA GLY A 657 9.78 -56.62 -25.94
C GLY A 657 9.36 -55.21 -26.35
N ILE A 658 8.83 -54.44 -25.39
CA ILE A 658 8.32 -53.07 -25.59
C ILE A 658 9.47 -52.01 -25.67
N GLY A 659 10.71 -52.39 -25.37
CA GLY A 659 11.82 -51.50 -24.95
C GLY A 659 12.42 -50.49 -25.97
N THR A 660 11.85 -50.34 -27.16
CA THR A 660 12.22 -49.27 -28.11
C THR A 660 10.96 -48.61 -28.65
N ASP A 661 11.01 -47.32 -28.98
CA ASP A 661 9.84 -46.62 -29.53
C ASP A 661 9.27 -47.25 -30.79
N SER A 662 10.11 -47.76 -31.68
CA SER A 662 9.68 -48.47 -32.90
C SER A 662 8.92 -49.75 -32.56
N ALA A 663 9.35 -50.50 -31.53
CA ALA A 663 8.63 -51.68 -31.05
C ALA A 663 7.32 -51.30 -30.37
N PHE A 664 7.32 -50.27 -29.51
CA PHE A 664 6.15 -49.77 -28.80
C PHE A 664 5.02 -49.38 -29.76
N VAL A 665 5.32 -48.51 -30.73
CA VAL A 665 4.36 -48.02 -31.71
C VAL A 665 3.76 -49.17 -32.53
N LYS A 666 4.57 -50.19 -32.81
CA LYS A 666 4.13 -51.37 -33.56
C LYS A 666 3.11 -52.22 -32.79
N ILE A 667 3.23 -52.37 -31.47
CA ILE A 667 2.47 -53.37 -30.71
C ILE A 667 1.37 -52.80 -29.80
N VAL A 668 1.46 -51.56 -29.34
CA VAL A 668 0.49 -50.99 -28.38
C VAL A 668 -0.78 -50.50 -29.09
N ARG A 669 -1.96 -50.88 -28.62
CA ARG A 669 -3.28 -50.52 -29.17
C ARG A 669 -4.28 -50.15 -28.05
N THR A 670 -5.34 -49.43 -28.39
CA THR A 670 -6.48 -49.21 -27.47
C THR A 670 -7.28 -50.50 -27.30
N VAL A 671 -8.04 -50.61 -26.20
CA VAL A 671 -8.84 -51.79 -25.90
C VAL A 671 -9.99 -51.98 -26.90
N GLU A 672 -10.51 -50.90 -27.49
CA GLU A 672 -11.65 -50.92 -28.42
C GLU A 672 -11.30 -51.08 -29.91
N GLU A 673 -10.03 -51.11 -30.31
CA GLU A 673 -9.63 -51.18 -31.74
C GLU A 673 -9.91 -52.54 -32.43
N SER A 674 -10.81 -53.37 -31.86
CA SER A 674 -11.17 -54.70 -32.36
C SER A 674 -12.58 -54.81 -32.96
N SER A 675 -13.00 -53.83 -33.76
CA SER A 675 -13.98 -54.16 -34.80
C SER A 675 -13.66 -53.44 -36.10
N ASP A 676 -13.18 -54.25 -37.05
CA ASP A 676 -13.20 -54.03 -38.50
C ASP A 676 -11.92 -53.49 -39.17
N THR A 677 -11.09 -54.43 -39.63
CA THR A 677 -10.54 -54.34 -40.99
C THR A 677 -10.78 -55.67 -41.71
N SER A 678 -12.06 -56.02 -41.88
CA SER A 678 -12.48 -56.91 -42.96
C SER A 678 -13.46 -56.16 -43.85
N THR A 679 -12.96 -55.40 -44.83
CA THR A 679 -13.58 -55.20 -46.17
C THR A 679 -12.82 -54.15 -47.00
N ASN A 680 -11.80 -54.58 -47.75
CA ASN A 680 -11.82 -54.75 -49.23
C ASN A 680 -10.41 -55.07 -49.76
#